data_AF-A0A660ZVX3-F1
#
_entry.id   AF-A0A660ZVX3-F1
#
_cell.length_a   1.000
_cell.length_b   1.000
_cell.length_c   1.000
_cell.angle_alpha   90.00
_cell.angle_beta   90.00
_cell.angle_gamma   90.00
#
_symmetry.space_group_name_H-M   'P 1'
#
loop_
_entity.id
_entity.type
_entity.pdbx_description
1 polymer ?
#
loop_
_entity_poly.entity_id
_entity_poly.type
_entity_poly.pdbx_seq_one_letter_code
_entity_poly.pdbx_strand_id
1 'polypeptide(L)'
;MSAVTNWLDQRYKFSDFVEFLRHKEVPLGTHSMLWYYLGGTTMFFFGVQILTGLLLLAYYQAGENTSYESIRYITTKVPFGWLMRSVHVWSAHLMILSLCVHMFSTMLLKAYRPPRELTWVTGFMLFAIGLGFGFSGYLLPWNELAYFATAVGTDSVKSVPLVGQWLLEVMRGGPDVTIHTLYRFFALHVVVLPLAIFAIVGLHLIFIQRQGMAPPLGHDKATSGMPFFPHFLLRDLLLWLLCLITLMILAVFLPYGPSIPGIEWELGLKADPLAPAFPGIKPEWYFLWIYQLLKEFPPHLFGMEGPQAALGLVGALMGIWAAIPWLDRNARKGLPSPGFSDYAIAGLIWLGYLTLKAWDVGGHVLGADGQPDPAAVARTSALWTLGITAAIVLFRVLRFGHRWMLFTGVVVLQTVLHGLFSMGYLLAGAIALAALAPAWALLYRGRGVAVTIILGLTLIAAGVGEARAQHNEQSAPNAGPALEDYPEVIRDFFLQTDGEGNRLIPVSSQTYFVGLPTHAQELFASAADEEMISGAGHAAALLGLELDAERFEMLLDDNCILCHSDVDMQDESTLMNADEDADFGLSHLSLTDFLGDVHFRRGLSCSGCHGGSPADTDMSDEIYERWPEADTRREDRSWIPDFCGRCHSDPSFMRLYAPSMPTDQLAKYQTSLHGQLLARGDSKAAQCLSCHGTHGIRGAQSRLSSVHARNVPQTCSACHADAAYMAGYTMADGSAIPTNQYDQFRMSVHGQALLVRGDYGAPACNDCHGNHAAVPPEVAHVSQVCRTCHAGNGMAFDGSRHKEAFESNGWPECEQCHGKHDISVTGDELLGTQPGQLCYDCHDQYAGTHREECIATTDHFRKTIGELAAGHEHFEHQVEELAEKGLDVEFLENSTAEVHDALRASRSAIHSFDRGDFDIVASSGLQALTAGEASILAAEEEFRSRRAGLLISIAVLGFLALMLWLKIRQVEQEG
;
A
#
# COMPACT_ATOMS: atom_id res chain seq x y z
N MET A 1 30.29 -57.91 25.16
CA MET A 1 29.73 -56.66 25.74
C MET A 1 30.79 -56.04 26.64
N SER A 2 31.00 -54.72 26.58
CA SER A 2 31.98 -54.02 27.42
C SER A 2 31.52 -53.99 28.87
N ALA A 3 32.46 -53.84 29.82
CA ALA A 3 32.14 -53.74 31.26
C ALA A 3 31.09 -52.64 31.57
N VAL A 4 31.13 -51.54 30.80
CA VAL A 4 30.18 -50.42 30.88
C VAL A 4 28.78 -50.84 30.44
N THR A 5 28.65 -51.58 29.33
CA THR A 5 27.34 -52.07 28.87
C THR A 5 26.69 -53.02 29.88
N ASN A 6 27.45 -53.92 30.50
CA ASN A 6 26.92 -54.80 31.55
C ASN A 6 26.49 -54.02 32.81
N TRP A 7 27.22 -52.96 33.19
CA TRP A 7 26.87 -52.11 34.32
C TRP A 7 25.54 -51.37 34.11
N LEU A 8 25.32 -50.87 32.88
CA LEU A 8 24.09 -50.20 32.47
C LEU A 8 22.91 -51.18 32.43
N ASP A 9 23.15 -52.38 31.90
CA ASP A 9 22.10 -53.36 31.71
C ASP A 9 21.53 -53.90 33.03
N GLN A 10 22.39 -54.11 34.02
CA GLN A 10 21.95 -54.53 35.37
C GLN A 10 21.05 -53.50 36.08
N ARG A 11 21.17 -52.21 35.75
CA ARG A 11 20.45 -51.12 36.43
C ARG A 11 19.21 -50.65 35.67
N TYR A 12 19.35 -50.52 34.35
CA TYR A 12 18.37 -49.85 33.51
C TYR A 12 17.88 -50.72 32.35
N LYS A 13 18.31 -51.99 32.27
CA LYS A 13 18.00 -52.91 31.16
C LYS A 13 18.27 -52.28 29.80
N PHE A 14 19.45 -51.68 29.68
CA PHE A 14 19.88 -50.96 28.48
C PHE A 14 19.85 -51.84 27.21
N SER A 15 20.07 -53.15 27.34
CA SER A 15 19.96 -54.11 26.24
C SER A 15 18.54 -54.18 25.68
N ASP A 16 17.51 -54.19 26.53
CA ASP A 16 16.10 -54.20 26.10
C ASP A 16 15.76 -52.92 25.32
N PHE A 17 16.33 -51.78 25.71
CA PHE A 17 16.18 -50.50 25.00
C PHE A 17 16.89 -50.52 23.63
N VAL A 18 18.11 -51.06 23.56
CA VAL A 18 18.84 -51.20 22.29
C VAL A 18 18.14 -52.19 21.36
N GLU A 19 17.60 -53.29 21.89
CA GLU A 19 16.81 -54.26 21.13
C GLU A 19 15.52 -53.64 20.59
N PHE A 20 14.84 -52.82 21.39
CA PHE A 20 13.69 -52.02 20.96
C PHE A 20 14.03 -51.08 19.79
N LEU A 21 15.22 -50.45 19.79
CA LEU A 21 15.69 -49.61 18.69
C LEU A 21 16.06 -50.41 17.43
N ARG A 22 16.59 -51.63 17.60
CA ARG A 22 16.97 -52.53 16.49
C ARG A 22 15.79 -53.20 15.80
N HIS A 23 14.63 -53.26 16.45
CA HIS A 23 13.45 -53.95 15.93
C HIS A 23 12.83 -53.29 14.68
N LYS A 24 13.19 -52.03 14.38
CA LYS A 24 12.65 -51.29 13.23
C LYS A 24 13.44 -51.60 11.97
N GLU A 25 12.75 -52.03 10.91
CA GLU A 25 13.30 -52.17 9.57
C GLU A 25 12.72 -51.14 8.61
N VAL A 26 13.53 -50.69 7.65
CA VAL A 26 13.14 -49.78 6.57
C VAL A 26 13.04 -50.58 5.26
N PRO A 27 11.89 -50.57 4.57
CA PRO A 27 11.71 -51.30 3.32
C PRO A 27 12.74 -50.92 2.25
N LEU A 28 13.43 -51.92 1.69
CA LEU A 28 14.29 -51.83 0.52
C LEU A 28 13.56 -52.42 -0.70
N GLY A 29 13.49 -51.68 -1.82
CA GLY A 29 13.27 -52.29 -3.13
C GLY A 29 12.02 -51.93 -3.95
N THR A 30 11.53 -50.68 -3.97
CA THR A 30 10.59 -50.26 -5.06
C THR A 30 10.44 -48.76 -5.30
N HIS A 31 10.71 -47.92 -4.30
CA HIS A 31 10.73 -46.45 -4.42
C HIS A 31 12.15 -45.91 -4.20
N SER A 32 12.45 -44.70 -4.71
CA SER A 32 13.71 -44.02 -4.40
C SER A 32 13.84 -43.88 -2.89
N MET A 33 14.98 -44.31 -2.33
CA MET A 33 15.25 -44.26 -0.89
C MET A 33 15.11 -42.85 -0.31
N LEU A 34 15.24 -41.82 -1.16
CA LEU A 34 15.12 -40.40 -0.86
C LEU A 34 13.83 -40.04 -0.10
N TRP A 35 12.69 -40.65 -0.45
CA TRP A 35 11.41 -40.31 0.17
C TRP A 35 11.33 -40.68 1.65
N TYR A 36 12.06 -41.70 2.08
CA TYR A 36 12.07 -42.16 3.46
C TYR A 36 12.92 -41.28 4.39
N TYR A 37 13.81 -40.46 3.83
CA TYR A 37 14.67 -39.56 4.60
C TYR A 37 14.01 -38.22 4.94
N LEU A 38 12.97 -37.79 4.21
CA LEU A 38 12.36 -36.46 4.35
C LEU A 38 11.80 -36.16 5.77
N GLY A 39 11.30 -37.18 6.47
CA GLY A 39 10.87 -37.03 7.85
C GLY A 39 12.04 -36.76 8.80
N GLY A 40 13.16 -37.46 8.60
CA GLY A 40 14.42 -37.23 9.31
C GLY A 40 15.01 -35.85 9.01
N THR A 41 15.02 -35.44 7.75
CA THR A 41 15.45 -34.09 7.33
C THR A 41 14.63 -32.98 7.98
N THR A 42 13.30 -33.13 8.05
CA THR A 42 12.44 -32.14 8.72
C THR A 42 12.70 -32.09 10.21
N MET A 43 12.92 -33.25 10.85
CA MET A 43 13.32 -33.33 12.26
C MET A 43 14.68 -32.66 12.52
N PHE A 44 15.65 -32.83 11.61
CA PHE A 44 16.95 -32.19 11.70
C PHE A 44 16.82 -30.66 11.72
N PHE A 45 16.11 -30.08 10.74
CA PHE A 45 15.92 -28.63 10.71
C PHE A 45 15.13 -28.14 11.92
N PHE A 46 14.14 -28.89 12.40
CA PHE A 46 13.45 -28.57 13.66
C PHE A 46 14.40 -28.55 14.86
N GLY A 47 15.35 -29.49 14.95
CA GLY A 47 16.40 -29.48 15.97
C GLY A 47 17.31 -28.25 15.87
N VAL A 48 17.67 -27.84 14.65
CA VAL A 48 18.42 -26.60 14.41
C VAL A 48 17.62 -25.37 14.84
N GLN A 49 16.31 -25.32 14.55
CA GLN A 49 15.41 -24.25 14.99
C GLN A 49 15.39 -24.09 16.50
N ILE A 50 15.28 -25.21 17.24
CA ILE A 50 15.30 -25.18 18.71
C ILE A 50 16.63 -24.61 19.21
N LEU A 51 17.75 -25.13 18.71
CA LEU A 51 19.07 -24.72 19.20
C LEU A 51 19.33 -23.24 18.92
N THR A 52 19.11 -22.80 17.68
CA THR A 52 19.31 -21.40 17.28
C THR A 52 18.31 -20.47 17.96
N GLY A 53 17.04 -20.86 18.08
CA GLY A 53 16.01 -20.09 18.78
C GLY A 53 16.34 -19.87 20.26
N LEU A 54 16.85 -20.88 20.96
CA LEU A 54 17.31 -20.74 22.35
C LEU A 54 18.49 -19.77 22.49
N LEU A 55 19.42 -19.77 21.54
CA LEU A 55 20.54 -18.84 21.53
C LEU A 55 20.09 -17.39 21.26
N LEU A 56 19.16 -17.20 20.32
CA LEU A 56 18.58 -15.88 20.00
C LEU A 56 17.74 -15.35 21.18
N LEU A 57 16.99 -16.22 21.85
CA LEU A 57 16.18 -15.88 23.02
C LEU A 57 17.01 -15.28 24.17
N ALA A 58 18.29 -15.65 24.28
CA ALA A 58 19.17 -15.11 25.33
C ALA A 58 19.45 -13.60 25.19
N TYR A 59 19.25 -13.04 23.99
CA TYR A 59 19.53 -11.63 23.69
C TYR A 59 18.28 -10.84 23.26
N TYR A 60 17.25 -11.51 22.74
CA TYR A 60 16.05 -10.86 22.25
C TYR A 60 15.22 -10.23 23.38
N GLN A 61 14.82 -8.97 23.20
CA GLN A 61 14.01 -8.22 24.16
C GLN A 61 12.72 -7.73 23.51
N ALA A 62 11.60 -8.38 23.84
CA ALA A 62 10.29 -7.97 23.34
C ALA A 62 9.92 -6.57 23.89
N GLY A 63 9.68 -5.61 23.01
CA GLY A 63 9.29 -4.24 23.37
C GLY A 63 9.27 -3.30 22.16
N GLU A 64 8.48 -2.24 22.19
CA GLU A 64 8.29 -1.33 21.05
C GLU A 64 9.59 -0.64 20.61
N ASN A 65 10.40 -0.21 21.58
CA ASN A 65 11.70 0.39 21.34
C ASN A 65 12.88 -0.57 21.51
N THR A 66 12.62 -1.84 21.83
CA THR A 66 13.68 -2.82 22.13
C THR A 66 13.70 -4.03 21.22
N SER A 67 12.58 -4.41 20.59
CA SER A 67 12.50 -5.61 19.73
C SER A 67 13.41 -5.48 18.53
N TYR A 68 13.21 -4.43 17.73
CA TYR A 68 14.05 -4.11 16.58
C TYR A 68 15.53 -3.92 17.00
N GLU A 69 15.75 -3.10 18.03
CA GLU A 69 17.10 -2.82 18.58
C GLU A 69 17.83 -4.08 19.07
N SER A 70 17.12 -5.03 19.68
CA SER A 70 17.72 -6.27 20.18
C SER A 70 18.12 -7.21 19.03
N ILE A 71 17.35 -7.26 17.95
CA ILE A 71 17.73 -8.00 16.74
C ILE A 71 18.90 -7.32 16.03
N ARG A 72 18.92 -5.98 15.97
CA ARG A 72 20.09 -5.22 15.49
C ARG A 72 21.32 -5.55 16.31
N TYR A 73 21.20 -5.53 17.64
CA TYR A 73 22.29 -5.86 18.55
C TYR A 73 22.80 -7.29 18.36
N ILE A 74 21.90 -8.27 18.20
CA ILE A 74 22.27 -9.67 17.88
C ILE A 74 23.06 -9.72 16.56
N THR A 75 22.63 -8.97 15.55
CA THR A 75 23.24 -9.04 14.22
C THR A 75 24.60 -8.33 14.19
N THR A 76 24.71 -7.16 14.84
CA THR A 76 25.90 -6.28 14.74
C THR A 76 26.93 -6.45 15.85
N LYS A 77 26.51 -6.74 17.09
CA LYS A 77 27.38 -6.66 18.28
C LYS A 77 27.69 -8.02 18.89
N VAL A 78 26.78 -8.98 18.81
CA VAL A 78 27.00 -10.32 19.38
C VAL A 78 27.94 -11.12 18.47
N PRO A 79 29.05 -11.66 18.99
CA PRO A 79 29.94 -12.51 18.20
C PRO A 79 29.18 -13.69 17.59
N PHE A 80 29.23 -13.83 16.26
CA PHE A 80 28.47 -14.81 15.46
C PHE A 80 26.94 -14.70 15.57
N GLY A 81 26.39 -13.61 16.12
CA GLY A 81 24.94 -13.45 16.25
C GLY A 81 24.23 -13.30 14.91
N TRP A 82 24.82 -12.58 13.94
CA TRP A 82 24.34 -12.54 12.54
C TRP A 82 24.24 -13.95 11.92
N LEU A 83 25.22 -14.81 12.19
CA LEU A 83 25.25 -16.18 11.67
C LEU A 83 24.14 -17.01 12.30
N MET A 84 23.96 -16.91 13.62
CA MET A 84 22.88 -17.63 14.32
C MET A 84 21.50 -17.19 13.84
N ARG A 85 21.29 -15.87 13.62
CA ARG A 85 20.07 -15.34 13.01
C ARG A 85 19.87 -15.90 11.60
N SER A 86 20.89 -15.87 10.75
CA SER A 86 20.78 -16.36 9.38
C SER A 86 20.53 -17.87 9.30
N VAL A 87 21.22 -18.66 10.12
CA VAL A 87 20.97 -20.11 10.24
C VAL A 87 19.54 -20.38 10.71
N HIS A 88 19.02 -19.60 11.67
CA HIS A 88 17.63 -19.72 12.12
C HIS A 88 16.65 -19.47 10.97
N VAL A 89 16.80 -18.38 10.21
CA VAL A 89 15.88 -18.05 9.12
C VAL A 89 15.98 -19.06 7.96
N TRP A 90 17.18 -19.38 7.48
CA TRP A 90 17.35 -20.38 6.42
C TRP A 90 16.85 -21.76 6.83
N SER A 91 17.13 -22.17 8.06
CA SER A 91 16.63 -23.46 8.55
C SER A 91 15.11 -23.46 8.67
N ALA A 92 14.44 -22.33 8.92
CA ALA A 92 12.98 -22.26 8.95
C ALA A 92 12.41 -22.47 7.54
N HIS A 93 13.00 -21.81 6.53
CA HIS A 93 12.64 -21.98 5.12
C HIS A 93 12.84 -23.43 4.66
N LEU A 94 14.00 -24.02 4.94
CA LEU A 94 14.30 -25.41 4.57
C LEU A 94 13.43 -26.42 5.33
N MET A 95 13.06 -26.14 6.58
CA MET A 95 12.13 -26.94 7.36
C MET A 95 10.74 -26.95 6.73
N ILE A 96 10.19 -25.78 6.38
CA ILE A 96 8.86 -25.69 5.75
C ILE A 96 8.88 -26.37 4.38
N LEU A 97 9.94 -26.17 3.59
CA LEU A 97 10.11 -26.86 2.32
C LEU A 97 10.12 -28.39 2.50
N SER A 98 10.96 -28.91 3.42
CA SER A 98 11.05 -30.35 3.66
C SER A 98 9.74 -30.92 4.20
N LEU A 99 9.02 -30.16 5.04
CA LEU A 99 7.72 -30.51 5.61
C LEU A 99 6.63 -30.60 4.52
N CYS A 100 6.57 -29.63 3.59
CA CYS A 100 5.69 -29.67 2.42
C CYS A 100 5.98 -30.91 1.56
N VAL A 101 7.25 -31.14 1.21
CA VAL A 101 7.65 -32.31 0.40
C VAL A 101 7.35 -33.61 1.14
N HIS A 102 7.51 -33.66 2.47
CA HIS A 102 7.17 -34.81 3.29
C HIS A 102 5.66 -35.11 3.26
N MET A 103 4.80 -34.11 3.42
CA MET A 103 3.35 -34.31 3.38
C MET A 103 2.82 -34.75 2.01
N PHE A 104 3.28 -34.13 0.92
CA PHE A 104 2.88 -34.56 -0.42
C PHE A 104 3.43 -35.95 -0.79
N SER A 105 4.68 -36.25 -0.40
CA SER A 105 5.28 -37.56 -0.69
C SER A 105 4.59 -38.72 0.04
N THR A 106 4.27 -38.54 1.32
CA THR A 106 3.54 -39.55 2.12
C THR A 106 2.13 -39.80 1.56
N MET A 107 1.49 -38.77 1.00
CA MET A 107 0.23 -38.91 0.28
C MET A 107 0.38 -39.69 -1.04
N LEU A 108 1.38 -39.35 -1.86
CA LEU A 108 1.63 -40.00 -3.16
C LEU A 108 2.01 -41.48 -3.00
N LEU A 109 2.79 -41.81 -1.96
CA LEU A 109 3.17 -43.18 -1.59
C LEU A 109 2.08 -43.95 -0.86
N LYS A 110 0.94 -43.30 -0.55
CA LYS A 110 -0.17 -43.91 0.22
C LYS A 110 0.30 -44.43 1.57
N ALA A 111 1.16 -43.68 2.25
CA ALA A 111 1.72 -44.07 3.56
C ALA A 111 0.67 -44.04 4.69
N TYR A 112 -0.46 -43.36 4.48
CA TYR A 112 -1.60 -43.27 5.40
C TYR A 112 -2.49 -44.53 5.47
N ARG A 113 -2.13 -45.61 4.76
CA ARG A 113 -2.89 -46.87 4.75
C ARG A 113 -3.01 -47.46 6.16
N PRO A 114 -4.12 -48.18 6.47
CA PRO A 114 -4.29 -48.83 7.76
C PRO A 114 -3.06 -49.67 8.15
N PRO A 115 -2.57 -49.62 9.41
CA PRO A 115 -3.14 -48.95 10.59
C PRO A 115 -2.58 -47.52 10.87
N ARG A 116 -2.11 -46.80 9.85
CA ARG A 116 -1.35 -45.54 9.98
C ARG A 116 -2.20 -44.26 9.89
N GLU A 117 -3.51 -44.36 10.08
CA GLU A 117 -4.42 -43.22 10.00
C GLU A 117 -4.09 -42.15 11.04
N LEU A 118 -3.77 -42.55 12.28
CA LEU A 118 -3.40 -41.61 13.35
C LEU A 118 -2.02 -40.96 13.12
N THR A 119 -1.10 -41.68 12.47
CA THR A 119 0.19 -41.13 12.04
C THR A 119 -0.01 -40.02 11.01
N TRP A 120 -0.97 -40.18 10.10
CA TRP A 120 -1.35 -39.13 9.15
C TRP A 120 -1.94 -37.90 9.84
N VAL A 121 -2.89 -38.09 10.77
CA VAL A 121 -3.51 -36.97 11.50
C VAL A 121 -2.48 -36.17 12.28
N THR A 122 -1.61 -36.86 13.02
CA THR A 122 -0.53 -36.20 13.76
C THR A 122 0.44 -35.48 12.82
N GLY A 123 0.77 -36.05 11.65
CA GLY A 123 1.56 -35.39 10.62
C GLY A 123 0.90 -34.13 10.06
N PHE A 124 -0.41 -34.16 9.82
CA PHE A 124 -1.19 -33.01 9.36
C PHE A 124 -1.27 -31.90 10.42
N MET A 125 -1.41 -32.27 11.70
CA MET A 125 -1.33 -31.32 12.81
C MET A 125 0.06 -30.67 12.90
N LEU A 126 1.13 -31.44 12.73
CA LEU A 126 2.50 -30.91 12.68
C LEU A 126 2.71 -29.98 11.48
N PHE A 127 2.13 -30.30 10.33
CA PHE A 127 2.12 -29.43 9.16
C PHE A 127 1.48 -28.07 9.47
N ALA A 128 0.28 -28.07 10.07
CA ALA A 128 -0.42 -26.83 10.44
C ALA A 128 0.36 -26.01 11.49
N ILE A 129 0.92 -26.67 12.51
CA ILE A 129 1.74 -26.00 13.54
C ILE A 129 3.04 -25.44 12.92
N GLY A 130 3.65 -26.15 11.98
CA GLY A 130 4.84 -25.68 11.25
C GLY A 130 4.58 -24.38 10.46
N LEU A 131 3.43 -24.27 9.80
CA LEU A 131 3.01 -23.01 9.17
C LEU A 131 2.75 -21.91 10.22
N GLY A 132 2.16 -22.27 11.36
CA GLY A 132 1.97 -21.35 12.48
C GLY A 132 3.28 -20.80 13.06
N PHE A 133 4.35 -21.60 13.08
CA PHE A 133 5.69 -21.13 13.44
C PHE A 133 6.22 -20.09 12.46
N GLY A 134 6.10 -20.36 11.16
CA GLY A 134 6.51 -19.40 10.12
C GLY A 134 5.84 -18.05 10.31
N PHE A 135 4.51 -18.05 10.46
CA PHE A 135 3.74 -16.82 10.65
C PHE A 135 4.05 -16.08 11.97
N SER A 136 4.12 -16.80 13.09
CA SER A 136 4.30 -16.16 14.41
C SER A 136 5.72 -15.63 14.65
N GLY A 137 6.74 -16.27 14.06
CA GLY A 137 8.13 -15.85 14.19
C GLY A 137 8.46 -14.63 13.34
N TYR A 138 7.75 -14.48 12.22
CA TYR A 138 7.98 -13.40 11.26
C TYR A 138 7.74 -12.01 11.83
N LEU A 139 6.85 -11.85 12.81
CA LEU A 139 6.58 -10.56 13.46
C LEU A 139 7.73 -10.09 14.38
N LEU A 140 8.51 -11.01 14.93
CA LEU A 140 9.46 -10.72 16.03
C LEU A 140 10.57 -9.70 15.69
N PRO A 141 11.08 -9.59 14.45
CA PRO A 141 12.04 -8.54 14.08
C PRO A 141 11.51 -7.11 14.21
N TRP A 142 10.18 -6.91 14.16
CA TRP A 142 9.54 -5.60 14.29
C TRP A 142 10.05 -4.52 13.29
N ASN A 143 10.30 -4.96 12.05
CA ASN A 143 10.57 -4.06 10.92
C ASN A 143 9.28 -3.78 10.12
N GLU A 144 9.31 -2.79 9.22
CA GLU A 144 8.15 -2.37 8.44
C GLU A 144 7.47 -3.54 7.70
N LEU A 145 8.28 -4.38 7.05
CA LEU A 145 7.80 -5.54 6.30
C LEU A 145 7.06 -6.54 7.22
N ALA A 146 7.65 -6.89 8.37
CA ALA A 146 7.07 -7.81 9.35
C ALA A 146 5.77 -7.25 9.95
N TYR A 147 5.74 -5.96 10.27
CA TYR A 147 4.58 -5.28 10.84
C TYR A 147 3.39 -5.30 9.87
N PHE A 148 3.58 -4.77 8.65
CA PHE A 148 2.48 -4.67 7.69
C PHE A 148 2.05 -6.03 7.13
N ALA A 149 2.99 -6.96 6.89
CA ALA A 149 2.62 -8.32 6.49
C ALA A 149 1.79 -9.03 7.58
N THR A 150 2.11 -8.80 8.85
CA THR A 150 1.31 -9.34 9.96
C THR A 150 -0.05 -8.67 10.04
N ALA A 151 -0.14 -7.35 9.79
CA ALA A 151 -1.42 -6.65 9.69
C ALA A 151 -2.29 -7.31 8.60
N VAL A 152 -1.82 -7.37 7.36
CA VAL A 152 -2.56 -8.00 6.24
C VAL A 152 -2.91 -9.47 6.53
N GLY A 153 -1.95 -10.24 7.07
CA GLY A 153 -2.15 -11.65 7.38
C GLY A 153 -3.18 -11.90 8.47
N THR A 154 -3.17 -11.10 9.54
CA THR A 154 -4.17 -11.20 10.61
C THR A 154 -5.52 -10.65 10.21
N ASP A 155 -5.60 -9.63 9.34
CA ASP A 155 -6.88 -9.13 8.83
C ASP A 155 -7.64 -10.18 8.02
N SER A 156 -6.93 -11.07 7.34
CA SER A 156 -7.54 -12.21 6.64
C SER A 156 -8.33 -13.15 7.59
N VAL A 157 -8.01 -13.15 8.89
CA VAL A 157 -8.73 -13.96 9.90
C VAL A 157 -10.14 -13.42 10.17
N LYS A 158 -10.39 -12.13 9.95
CA LYS A 158 -11.75 -11.54 10.05
C LYS A 158 -12.74 -12.27 9.16
N SER A 159 -12.25 -12.79 8.03
CA SER A 159 -13.04 -13.52 7.03
C SER A 159 -13.41 -14.95 7.44
N VAL A 160 -13.07 -15.40 8.65
CA VAL A 160 -13.60 -16.67 9.18
C VAL A 160 -15.04 -16.46 9.65
N PRO A 161 -16.03 -17.21 9.12
CA PRO A 161 -17.43 -17.04 9.52
C PRO A 161 -17.63 -17.23 11.02
N LEU A 162 -18.54 -16.44 11.62
CA LEU A 162 -19.00 -16.48 13.02
C LEU A 162 -17.96 -16.08 14.09
N VAL A 163 -16.69 -16.45 13.92
CA VAL A 163 -15.66 -16.31 14.96
C VAL A 163 -14.46 -15.46 14.54
N GLY A 164 -14.40 -14.99 13.29
CA GLY A 164 -13.24 -14.28 12.73
C GLY A 164 -12.85 -13.02 13.50
N GLN A 165 -13.83 -12.17 13.82
CA GLN A 165 -13.59 -10.94 14.60
C GLN A 165 -13.06 -11.25 16.01
N TRP A 166 -13.66 -12.23 16.70
CA TRP A 166 -13.19 -12.65 18.02
C TRP A 166 -11.77 -13.25 17.96
N LEU A 167 -11.47 -14.07 16.94
CA LEU A 167 -10.14 -14.63 16.72
C LEU A 167 -9.09 -13.54 16.48
N LEU A 168 -9.42 -12.53 15.67
CA LEU A 168 -8.57 -11.38 15.44
C LEU A 168 -8.24 -10.65 16.75
N GLU A 169 -9.25 -10.33 17.56
CA GLU A 169 -9.06 -9.64 18.83
C GLU A 169 -8.24 -10.47 19.84
N VAL A 170 -8.38 -11.80 19.82
CA VAL A 170 -7.54 -12.71 20.61
C VAL A 170 -6.10 -12.73 20.09
N MET A 171 -5.89 -12.64 18.77
CA MET A 171 -4.54 -12.62 18.18
C MET A 171 -3.83 -11.28 18.39
N ARG A 172 -4.50 -10.15 18.08
CA ARG A 172 -3.93 -8.79 18.15
C ARG A 172 -4.00 -8.16 19.54
N GLY A 173 -5.05 -8.44 20.30
CA GLY A 173 -5.33 -7.72 21.55
C GLY A 173 -5.92 -6.34 21.36
N GLY A 174 -6.46 -6.07 20.17
CA GLY A 174 -7.13 -4.85 19.77
C GLY A 174 -7.52 -4.92 18.30
N PRO A 175 -8.12 -3.85 17.74
CA PRO A 175 -8.44 -3.77 16.31
C PRO A 175 -7.18 -3.72 15.45
N ASP A 176 -6.13 -3.05 15.94
CA ASP A 176 -4.88 -2.80 15.22
C ASP A 176 -3.71 -3.65 15.73
N VAL A 177 -2.65 -3.75 14.93
CA VAL A 177 -1.40 -4.39 15.36
C VAL A 177 -0.68 -3.44 16.30
N THR A 178 -0.50 -3.84 17.54
CA THR A 178 0.18 -3.04 18.56
C THR A 178 1.27 -3.86 19.25
N ILE A 179 1.97 -3.25 20.20
CA ILE A 179 2.92 -3.96 21.07
C ILE A 179 2.28 -5.15 21.81
N HIS A 180 0.98 -5.10 22.10
CA HIS A 180 0.28 -6.23 22.71
C HIS A 180 0.20 -7.44 21.77
N THR A 181 0.08 -7.21 20.47
CA THR A 181 0.18 -8.25 19.43
C THR A 181 1.55 -8.91 19.48
N LEU A 182 2.62 -8.10 19.55
CA LEU A 182 4.00 -8.60 19.58
C LEU A 182 4.26 -9.49 20.80
N TYR A 183 3.81 -9.09 22.00
CA TYR A 183 3.96 -9.93 23.21
C TYR A 183 3.23 -11.27 23.09
N ARG A 184 2.03 -11.28 22.49
CA ARG A 184 1.26 -12.51 22.27
C ARG A 184 1.92 -13.42 21.26
N PHE A 185 2.39 -12.87 20.13
CA PHE A 185 3.11 -13.61 19.11
C PHE A 185 4.44 -14.16 19.63
N PHE A 186 5.17 -13.39 20.43
CA PHE A 186 6.35 -13.86 21.13
C PHE A 186 6.05 -15.04 22.07
N ALA A 187 5.04 -14.92 22.93
CA ALA A 187 4.64 -16.01 23.82
C ALA A 187 4.15 -17.25 23.04
N LEU A 188 3.39 -17.03 21.95
CA LEU A 188 2.92 -18.08 21.06
C LEU A 188 4.10 -18.83 20.42
N HIS A 189 5.04 -18.10 19.84
CA HIS A 189 6.16 -18.66 19.08
C HIS A 189 7.22 -19.32 19.97
N VAL A 190 7.54 -18.75 21.12
CA VAL A 190 8.64 -19.21 21.98
C VAL A 190 8.21 -20.24 23.01
N VAL A 191 6.93 -20.22 23.43
CA VAL A 191 6.45 -21.10 24.51
C VAL A 191 5.36 -22.05 24.02
N VAL A 192 4.25 -21.52 23.50
CA VAL A 192 3.05 -22.33 23.25
C VAL A 192 3.24 -23.30 22.09
N LEU A 193 3.69 -22.83 20.92
CA LEU A 193 3.91 -23.67 19.75
C LEU A 193 5.04 -24.70 19.97
N PRO A 194 6.18 -24.38 20.62
CA PRO A 194 7.22 -25.36 20.95
C PRO A 194 6.73 -26.49 21.84
N LEU A 195 5.91 -26.20 22.85
CA LEU A 195 5.33 -27.25 23.70
C LEU A 195 4.34 -28.13 22.91
N ALA A 196 3.51 -27.53 22.06
CA ALA A 196 2.54 -28.25 21.25
C ALA A 196 3.22 -29.18 20.22
N ILE A 197 4.22 -28.67 19.49
CA ILE A 197 4.94 -29.46 18.49
C ILE A 197 5.76 -30.57 19.16
N PHE A 198 6.38 -30.32 20.32
CA PHE A 198 7.13 -31.35 21.04
C PHE A 198 6.24 -32.52 21.46
N ALA A 199 5.05 -32.23 21.99
CA ALA A 199 4.07 -33.25 22.36
C ALA A 199 3.59 -34.06 21.14
N ILE A 200 3.19 -33.39 20.06
CA ILE A 200 2.63 -34.04 18.87
C ILE A 200 3.72 -34.79 18.10
N VAL A 201 4.95 -34.27 18.01
CA VAL A 201 6.06 -34.97 17.34
C VAL A 201 6.43 -36.24 18.11
N GLY A 202 6.40 -36.20 19.46
CA GLY A 202 6.56 -37.38 20.30
C GLY A 202 5.53 -38.46 19.98
N LEU A 203 4.25 -38.08 19.92
CA LEU A 203 3.15 -39.00 19.53
C LEU A 203 3.34 -39.54 18.11
N HIS A 204 3.71 -38.67 17.16
CA HIS A 204 3.94 -39.03 15.77
C HIS A 204 5.05 -40.08 15.63
N LEU A 205 6.19 -39.87 16.31
CA LEU A 205 7.31 -40.83 16.33
C LEU A 205 6.92 -42.14 17.02
N ILE A 206 6.16 -42.10 18.11
CA ILE A 206 5.67 -43.32 18.80
C ILE A 206 4.79 -44.16 17.86
N PHE A 207 3.89 -43.53 17.11
CA PHE A 207 3.06 -44.26 16.14
C PHE A 207 3.90 -44.89 15.02
N ILE A 208 4.88 -44.17 14.49
CA ILE A 208 5.82 -44.72 13.50
C ILE A 208 6.62 -45.88 14.09
N GLN A 209 7.09 -45.78 15.33
CA GLN A 209 7.86 -46.83 15.98
C GLN A 209 7.03 -48.09 16.22
N ARG A 210 5.73 -47.97 16.54
CA ARG A 210 4.84 -49.11 16.76
C ARG A 210 4.33 -49.76 15.48
N GLN A 211 4.10 -48.98 14.41
CA GLN A 211 3.43 -49.44 13.19
C GLN A 211 4.40 -49.74 12.04
N GLY A 212 5.66 -49.29 12.15
CA GLY A 212 6.68 -49.43 11.12
C GLY A 212 6.41 -48.60 9.86
N MET A 213 7.42 -48.51 9.00
CA MET A 213 7.34 -47.76 7.73
C MET A 213 6.37 -48.46 6.76
N ALA A 214 5.65 -47.69 5.95
CA ALA A 214 4.70 -48.24 4.99
C ALA A 214 5.44 -49.05 3.89
N PRO A 215 5.03 -50.32 3.63
CA PRO A 215 5.59 -51.10 2.55
C PRO A 215 5.18 -50.54 1.18
N PRO A 216 5.91 -50.89 0.10
CA PRO A 216 5.55 -50.53 -1.26
C PRO A 216 4.09 -50.88 -1.60
N LEU A 217 3.50 -50.12 -2.52
CA LEU A 217 2.12 -50.36 -2.93
C LEU A 217 1.94 -51.78 -3.51
N GLY A 218 0.85 -52.47 -3.16
CA GLY A 218 0.56 -53.84 -3.61
C GLY A 218 1.28 -54.97 -2.86
N HIS A 219 2.08 -54.67 -1.83
CA HIS A 219 2.75 -55.68 -0.99
C HIS A 219 2.35 -55.53 0.48
N ASP A 220 1.98 -56.63 1.14
CA ASP A 220 1.62 -56.64 2.56
C ASP A 220 2.83 -56.55 3.50
N LYS A 221 4.03 -56.92 3.01
CA LYS A 221 5.33 -56.82 3.69
C LYS A 221 6.40 -56.33 2.73
N ALA A 222 7.44 -55.69 3.26
CA ALA A 222 8.61 -55.34 2.47
C ALA A 222 9.30 -56.61 1.93
N THR A 223 9.72 -56.60 0.67
CA THR A 223 10.43 -57.71 0.01
C THR A 223 11.86 -57.87 0.55
N SER A 224 12.45 -56.78 1.05
CA SER A 224 13.71 -56.72 1.79
C SER A 224 13.66 -55.52 2.75
N GLY A 225 14.34 -55.60 3.89
CA GLY A 225 14.37 -54.55 4.91
C GLY A 225 15.80 -54.24 5.36
N MET A 226 16.15 -52.97 5.50
CA MET A 226 17.38 -52.52 6.15
C MET A 226 17.12 -52.30 7.64
N PRO A 227 17.93 -52.84 8.56
CA PRO A 227 17.83 -52.50 9.97
C PRO A 227 18.01 -50.99 10.18
N PHE A 228 17.12 -50.38 10.97
CA PHE A 228 17.18 -48.95 11.24
C PHE A 228 18.50 -48.57 11.92
N PHE A 229 18.90 -49.35 12.93
CA PHE A 229 20.18 -49.20 13.61
C PHE A 229 21.10 -50.39 13.29
N PRO A 230 22.35 -50.17 12.84
CA PRO A 230 23.01 -48.88 12.62
C PRO A 230 22.87 -48.32 11.18
N HIS A 231 22.49 -49.13 10.20
CA HIS A 231 22.68 -48.81 8.78
C HIS A 231 21.86 -47.59 8.32
N PHE A 232 20.54 -47.58 8.55
CA PHE A 232 19.71 -46.46 8.10
C PHE A 232 20.07 -45.17 8.83
N LEU A 233 20.29 -45.23 10.16
CA LEU A 233 20.65 -44.07 10.97
C LEU A 233 21.96 -43.42 10.51
N LEU A 234 22.98 -44.20 10.15
CA LEU A 234 24.25 -43.64 9.64
C LEU A 234 24.04 -42.93 8.29
N ARG A 235 23.22 -43.49 7.40
CA ARG A 235 22.88 -42.83 6.13
C ARG A 235 22.06 -41.56 6.33
N ASP A 236 21.14 -41.56 7.29
CA ASP A 236 20.35 -40.37 7.66
C ASP A 236 21.24 -39.30 8.28
N LEU A 237 22.19 -39.67 9.16
CA LEU A 237 23.18 -38.76 9.72
C LEU A 237 24.10 -38.15 8.64
N LEU A 238 24.48 -38.92 7.63
CA LEU A 238 25.22 -38.40 6.48
C LEU A 238 24.39 -37.36 5.73
N LEU A 239 23.10 -37.62 5.51
CA LEU A 239 22.21 -36.64 4.91
C LEU A 239 22.06 -35.39 5.78
N TRP A 240 21.93 -35.53 7.10
CA TRP A 240 21.85 -34.39 8.02
C TRP A 240 23.12 -33.53 7.96
N LEU A 241 24.29 -34.16 7.86
CA LEU A 241 25.56 -33.46 7.69
C LEU A 241 25.63 -32.71 6.35
N LEU A 242 25.13 -33.31 5.26
CA LEU A 242 25.02 -32.62 3.97
C LEU A 242 24.02 -31.46 4.04
N CYS A 243 22.87 -31.64 4.70
CA CYS A 243 21.90 -30.57 4.95
C CYS A 243 22.52 -29.43 5.78
N LEU A 244 23.33 -29.76 6.78
CA LEU A 244 24.07 -28.77 7.57
C LEU A 244 25.08 -28.00 6.71
N ILE A 245 25.84 -28.68 5.85
CA ILE A 245 26.77 -28.02 4.92
C ILE A 245 26.01 -27.06 3.99
N THR A 246 24.91 -27.50 3.38
CA THR A 246 24.07 -26.65 2.53
C THR A 246 23.51 -25.46 3.30
N LEU A 247 23.01 -25.68 4.52
CA LEU A 247 22.51 -24.63 5.40
C LEU A 247 23.60 -23.59 5.72
N MET A 248 24.83 -24.03 6.02
CA MET A 248 25.95 -23.13 6.31
C MET A 248 26.39 -22.34 5.07
N ILE A 249 26.36 -22.95 3.89
CA ILE A 249 26.64 -22.26 2.62
C ILE A 249 25.60 -21.15 2.41
N LEU A 250 24.31 -21.47 2.52
CA LEU A 250 23.23 -20.50 2.36
C LEU A 250 23.30 -19.38 3.41
N ALA A 251 23.50 -19.73 4.68
CA ALA A 251 23.53 -18.76 5.78
C ALA A 251 24.72 -17.78 5.73
N VAL A 252 25.82 -18.13 5.05
CA VAL A 252 26.98 -17.23 4.94
C VAL A 252 27.06 -16.50 3.59
N PHE A 253 26.68 -17.16 2.49
CA PHE A 253 26.75 -16.51 1.17
C PHE A 253 25.49 -15.71 0.83
N LEU A 254 24.34 -16.06 1.42
CA LEU A 254 23.07 -15.39 1.22
C LEU A 254 22.44 -15.06 2.59
N PRO A 255 23.13 -14.29 3.46
CA PRO A 255 22.71 -14.12 4.85
C PRO A 255 21.36 -13.42 5.00
N TYR A 256 20.95 -12.61 4.02
CA TYR A 256 19.70 -11.84 3.97
C TYR A 256 18.69 -12.33 2.92
N GLY A 257 18.99 -13.44 2.24
CA GLY A 257 18.19 -13.99 1.15
C GLY A 257 18.82 -13.76 -0.22
N PRO A 258 18.23 -14.31 -1.28
CA PRO A 258 18.71 -14.16 -2.67
C PRO A 258 18.20 -12.90 -3.39
N SER A 259 17.68 -11.89 -2.66
CA SER A 259 17.01 -10.71 -3.24
C SER A 259 15.87 -11.11 -4.20
N ILE A 260 15.09 -12.11 -3.77
CA ILE A 260 13.87 -12.56 -4.44
C ILE A 260 12.70 -12.17 -3.54
N PRO A 261 11.68 -11.45 -4.05
CA PRO A 261 10.54 -11.01 -3.25
C PRO A 261 9.92 -12.16 -2.46
N GLY A 262 9.69 -12.00 -1.15
CA GLY A 262 9.14 -13.05 -0.29
C GLY A 262 10.14 -14.16 0.13
N ILE A 263 11.42 -14.01 -0.21
CA ILE A 263 12.58 -14.73 0.33
C ILE A 263 13.64 -13.72 0.79
N GLU A 264 13.19 -12.58 1.34
CA GLU A 264 14.05 -11.50 1.85
C GLU A 264 13.81 -11.37 3.35
N TRP A 265 14.88 -11.25 4.13
CA TRP A 265 14.83 -11.07 5.59
C TRP A 265 15.95 -10.15 6.06
N GLU A 266 16.22 -9.14 5.23
CA GLU A 266 16.96 -7.95 5.61
C GLU A 266 16.37 -7.37 6.91
N LEU A 267 17.22 -6.73 7.70
CA LEU A 267 16.75 -6.15 8.96
C LEU A 267 15.70 -5.07 8.68
N GLY A 268 15.82 -4.34 7.55
CA GLY A 268 14.87 -3.35 7.07
C GLY A 268 14.76 -2.14 8.02
N LEU A 269 13.83 -1.24 7.75
CA LEU A 269 13.58 -0.11 8.65
C LEU A 269 12.73 -0.56 9.86
N LYS A 270 12.96 0.08 11.02
CA LYS A 270 12.11 -0.09 12.19
C LYS A 270 10.68 0.31 11.83
N ALA A 271 9.72 -0.53 12.20
CA ALA A 271 8.31 -0.26 11.89
C ALA A 271 7.83 1.05 12.52
N ASP A 272 7.26 1.94 11.70
CA ASP A 272 6.44 3.08 12.15
C ASP A 272 4.94 2.73 11.99
N PRO A 273 4.20 2.53 13.10
CA PRO A 273 2.77 2.24 13.06
C PRO A 273 1.91 3.36 12.45
N LEU A 274 2.41 4.60 12.40
CA LEU A 274 1.69 5.76 11.88
C LEU A 274 1.97 6.01 10.40
N ALA A 275 3.01 5.38 9.84
CA ALA A 275 3.30 5.47 8.42
C ALA A 275 2.26 4.68 7.61
N PRO A 276 1.85 5.18 6.43
CA PRO A 276 1.02 4.39 5.52
C PRO A 276 1.80 3.17 5.00
N ALA A 277 1.09 2.07 4.74
CA ALA A 277 1.69 0.86 4.17
C ALA A 277 2.34 1.18 2.81
N PHE A 278 3.62 0.84 2.65
CA PHE A 278 4.36 1.04 1.40
C PHE A 278 3.82 0.11 0.27
N PRO A 279 3.81 0.52 -1.02
CA PRO A 279 3.32 -0.30 -2.12
C PRO A 279 4.11 -1.60 -2.31
N GLY A 280 3.41 -2.73 -2.54
CA GLY A 280 4.05 -3.99 -2.92
C GLY A 280 4.40 -4.97 -1.80
N ILE A 281 3.90 -4.75 -0.57
CA ILE A 281 4.10 -5.67 0.57
C ILE A 281 3.54 -7.07 0.25
N LYS A 282 4.39 -8.09 0.42
CA LYS A 282 4.07 -9.50 0.22
C LYS A 282 4.48 -10.34 1.44
N PRO A 283 3.70 -11.37 1.80
CA PRO A 283 4.12 -12.32 2.83
C PRO A 283 5.20 -13.26 2.29
N GLU A 284 5.73 -14.14 3.14
CA GLU A 284 6.76 -15.10 2.76
C GLU A 284 6.26 -16.14 1.75
N TRP A 285 7.20 -16.76 1.02
CA TRP A 285 6.91 -17.62 -0.12
C TRP A 285 5.87 -18.74 0.14
N TYR A 286 5.83 -19.30 1.35
CA TYR A 286 4.88 -20.34 1.73
C TYR A 286 3.44 -19.83 1.95
N PHE A 287 3.23 -18.51 2.01
CA PHE A 287 1.93 -17.85 2.07
C PHE A 287 1.57 -17.04 0.81
N LEU A 288 2.49 -16.90 -0.15
CA LEU A 288 2.24 -16.16 -1.39
C LEU A 288 1.04 -16.67 -2.18
N TRP A 289 0.84 -17.98 -2.24
CA TRP A 289 -0.27 -18.56 -3.02
C TRP A 289 -1.64 -18.18 -2.45
N ILE A 290 -1.78 -18.08 -1.12
CA ILE A 290 -3.04 -17.70 -0.48
C ILE A 290 -3.26 -16.20 -0.56
N TYR A 291 -2.20 -15.39 -0.45
CA TYR A 291 -2.23 -13.96 -0.72
C TYR A 291 -2.71 -13.66 -2.14
N GLN A 292 -2.16 -14.35 -3.15
CA GLN A 292 -2.59 -14.18 -4.52
C GLN A 292 -4.03 -14.64 -4.72
N LEU A 293 -4.41 -15.78 -4.14
CA LEU A 293 -5.77 -16.29 -4.24
C LEU A 293 -6.80 -15.29 -3.70
N LEU A 294 -6.51 -14.63 -2.57
CA LEU A 294 -7.38 -13.62 -1.97
C LEU A 294 -7.56 -12.41 -2.91
N LYS A 295 -6.52 -12.02 -3.65
CA LYS A 295 -6.59 -10.95 -4.66
C LYS A 295 -7.41 -11.31 -5.90
N GLU A 296 -7.50 -12.59 -6.25
CA GLU A 296 -8.28 -13.03 -7.42
C GLU A 296 -9.80 -13.06 -7.17
N PHE A 297 -10.24 -13.03 -5.91
CA PHE A 297 -11.66 -13.11 -5.58
C PHE A 297 -12.28 -11.71 -5.55
N PRO A 298 -13.48 -11.52 -6.13
CA PRO A 298 -14.18 -10.25 -6.13
C PRO A 298 -14.62 -9.87 -4.71
N PRO A 299 -14.83 -8.58 -4.40
CA PRO A 299 -15.17 -8.12 -3.05
C PRO A 299 -16.41 -8.80 -2.44
N HIS A 300 -17.40 -9.15 -3.26
CA HIS A 300 -18.62 -9.84 -2.82
C HIS A 300 -18.95 -11.02 -3.74
N LEU A 301 -19.20 -12.18 -3.16
CA LEU A 301 -19.53 -13.41 -3.89
C LEU A 301 -20.58 -14.23 -3.12
N PHE A 302 -21.76 -14.46 -3.72
CA PHE A 302 -22.87 -15.22 -3.11
C PHE A 302 -23.32 -14.72 -1.72
N GLY A 303 -23.30 -13.41 -1.48
CA GLY A 303 -23.66 -12.82 -0.18
C GLY A 303 -22.59 -13.00 0.91
N MET A 304 -21.42 -13.53 0.55
CA MET A 304 -20.22 -13.57 1.38
C MET A 304 -19.23 -12.51 0.88
N GLU A 305 -18.33 -12.06 1.74
CA GLU A 305 -17.16 -11.28 1.27
C GLU A 305 -16.21 -12.20 0.50
N GLY A 306 -15.59 -11.70 -0.56
CA GLY A 306 -14.64 -12.44 -1.41
C GLY A 306 -13.60 -13.25 -0.63
N PRO A 307 -12.91 -12.64 0.34
CA PRO A 307 -11.96 -13.35 1.21
C PRO A 307 -12.57 -14.54 1.96
N GLN A 308 -13.84 -14.45 2.38
CA GLN A 308 -14.52 -15.54 3.10
C GLN A 308 -14.74 -16.74 2.16
N ALA A 309 -15.15 -16.48 0.91
CA ALA A 309 -15.32 -17.53 -0.09
C ALA A 309 -13.99 -18.21 -0.45
N ALA A 310 -12.92 -17.43 -0.61
CA ALA A 310 -11.57 -17.94 -0.88
C ALA A 310 -11.06 -18.83 0.26
N LEU A 311 -11.15 -18.37 1.51
CA LEU A 311 -10.74 -19.16 2.69
C LEU A 311 -11.63 -20.39 2.90
N GLY A 312 -12.93 -20.29 2.60
CA GLY A 312 -13.85 -21.43 2.63
C GLY A 312 -13.46 -22.51 1.63
N LEU A 313 -13.08 -22.14 0.41
CA LEU A 313 -12.54 -23.06 -0.60
C LEU A 313 -11.26 -23.74 -0.11
N VAL A 314 -10.31 -22.96 0.41
CA VAL A 314 -9.05 -23.49 0.96
C VAL A 314 -9.32 -24.45 2.11
N GLY A 315 -10.19 -24.08 3.06
CA GLY A 315 -10.58 -24.91 4.19
C GLY A 315 -11.23 -26.22 3.76
N ALA A 316 -12.09 -26.19 2.74
CA ALA A 316 -12.70 -27.40 2.17
C ALA A 316 -11.65 -28.34 1.55
N LEU A 317 -10.72 -27.79 0.75
CA LEU A 317 -9.63 -28.57 0.12
C LEU A 317 -8.68 -29.16 1.17
N MET A 318 -8.26 -28.37 2.16
CA MET A 318 -7.42 -28.85 3.26
C MET A 318 -8.15 -29.90 4.13
N GLY A 319 -9.46 -29.74 4.34
CA GLY A 319 -10.29 -30.71 5.04
C GLY A 319 -10.39 -32.05 4.29
N ILE A 320 -10.55 -32.01 2.97
CA ILE A 320 -10.47 -33.21 2.12
C ILE A 320 -9.09 -33.86 2.24
N TRP A 321 -8.01 -33.06 2.22
CA TRP A 321 -6.65 -33.54 2.35
C TRP A 321 -6.40 -34.24 3.71
N ALA A 322 -6.86 -33.64 4.81
CA ALA A 322 -6.79 -34.25 6.14
C ALA A 322 -7.60 -35.56 6.22
N ALA A 323 -8.76 -35.61 5.56
CA ALA A 323 -9.68 -36.75 5.60
C ALA A 323 -9.34 -37.90 4.63
N ILE A 324 -8.28 -37.78 3.82
CA ILE A 324 -7.88 -38.80 2.82
C ILE A 324 -7.83 -40.24 3.36
N PRO A 325 -7.29 -40.53 4.56
CA PRO A 325 -7.21 -41.91 5.04
C PRO A 325 -8.58 -42.61 5.12
N TRP A 326 -9.66 -41.83 5.29
CA TRP A 326 -11.04 -42.32 5.33
C TRP A 326 -11.74 -42.27 3.98
N LEU A 327 -11.36 -41.35 3.09
CA LEU A 327 -11.93 -41.24 1.76
C LEU A 327 -11.36 -42.27 0.76
N ASP A 328 -10.07 -42.62 0.87
CA ASP A 328 -9.40 -43.52 -0.06
C ASP A 328 -9.62 -45.01 0.23
N ARG A 329 -10.78 -45.52 -0.20
CA ARG A 329 -11.16 -46.94 -0.06
C ARG A 329 -10.26 -47.91 -0.82
N ASN A 330 -9.58 -47.47 -1.90
CA ASN A 330 -8.73 -48.33 -2.71
C ASN A 330 -7.36 -48.53 -2.04
N ALA A 331 -6.78 -47.46 -1.49
CA ALA A 331 -5.54 -47.58 -0.72
C ALA A 331 -5.71 -48.48 0.51
N ARG A 332 -6.88 -48.46 1.18
CA ARG A 332 -7.21 -49.39 2.28
C ARG A 332 -7.14 -50.86 1.88
N LYS A 333 -7.35 -51.18 0.60
CA LYS A 333 -7.25 -52.53 0.02
C LYS A 333 -5.87 -52.82 -0.58
N GLY A 334 -4.90 -51.92 -0.41
CA GLY A 334 -3.56 -52.04 -1.02
C GLY A 334 -3.52 -51.76 -2.52
N LEU A 335 -4.60 -51.26 -3.12
CA LEU A 335 -4.72 -51.03 -4.56
C LEU A 335 -4.31 -49.58 -4.94
N PRO A 336 -3.86 -49.36 -6.19
CA PRO A 336 -3.63 -48.01 -6.72
C PRO A 336 -4.88 -47.13 -6.66
N SER A 337 -4.71 -45.88 -6.24
CA SER A 337 -5.77 -44.86 -6.19
C SER A 337 -5.42 -43.64 -7.05
N PRO A 338 -5.48 -43.77 -8.40
CA PRO A 338 -5.01 -42.74 -9.32
C PRO A 338 -5.68 -41.37 -9.14
N GLY A 339 -6.96 -41.33 -8.78
CA GLY A 339 -7.69 -40.07 -8.57
C GLY A 339 -7.13 -39.23 -7.42
N PHE A 340 -6.79 -39.86 -6.29
CA PHE A 340 -6.18 -39.14 -5.17
C PHE A 340 -4.74 -38.72 -5.46
N SER A 341 -3.98 -39.53 -6.21
CA SER A 341 -2.65 -39.11 -6.69
C SER A 341 -2.73 -37.94 -7.68
N ASP A 342 -3.78 -37.90 -8.50
CA ASP A 342 -4.06 -36.77 -9.39
C ASP A 342 -4.45 -35.51 -8.62
N TYR A 343 -5.25 -35.64 -7.55
CA TYR A 343 -5.58 -34.53 -6.64
C TYR A 343 -4.33 -33.89 -6.01
N ALA A 344 -3.36 -34.68 -5.56
CA ALA A 344 -2.08 -34.16 -5.02
C ALA A 344 -1.32 -33.32 -6.07
N ILE A 345 -1.20 -33.85 -7.28
CA ILE A 345 -0.46 -33.20 -8.37
C ILE A 345 -1.17 -31.92 -8.83
N ALA A 346 -2.50 -31.97 -8.97
CA ALA A 346 -3.31 -30.80 -9.27
C ALA A 346 -3.13 -29.71 -8.21
N GLY A 347 -3.11 -30.08 -6.92
CA GLY A 347 -2.82 -29.15 -5.83
C GLY A 347 -1.44 -28.51 -5.93
N LEU A 348 -0.39 -29.28 -6.21
CA LEU A 348 0.97 -28.75 -6.40
C LEU A 348 1.07 -27.77 -7.58
N ILE A 349 0.42 -28.09 -8.69
CA ILE A 349 0.39 -27.22 -9.88
C ILE A 349 -0.38 -25.92 -9.57
N TRP A 350 -1.51 -26.05 -8.87
CA TRP A 350 -2.34 -24.91 -8.49
C TRP A 350 -1.61 -23.96 -7.53
N LEU A 351 -0.98 -24.50 -6.49
CA LEU A 351 -0.13 -23.73 -5.57
C LEU A 351 1.02 -23.07 -6.33
N GLY A 352 1.70 -23.80 -7.20
CA GLY A 352 2.82 -23.28 -7.99
C GLY A 352 2.41 -22.12 -8.91
N TYR A 353 1.27 -22.21 -9.60
CA TYR A 353 0.76 -21.14 -10.44
C TYR A 353 0.50 -19.85 -9.66
N LEU A 354 -0.18 -19.96 -8.52
CA LEU A 354 -0.49 -18.81 -7.66
C LEU A 354 0.77 -18.21 -7.03
N THR A 355 1.72 -19.03 -6.58
CA THR A 355 3.01 -18.55 -6.06
C THR A 355 3.82 -17.81 -7.13
N LEU A 356 3.90 -18.33 -8.36
CA LEU A 356 4.61 -17.67 -9.46
C LEU A 356 3.97 -16.33 -9.82
N LYS A 357 2.63 -16.25 -9.85
CA LYS A 357 1.91 -15.01 -10.09
C LYS A 357 2.15 -13.99 -8.97
N ALA A 358 2.13 -14.42 -7.71
CA ALA A 358 2.44 -13.58 -6.56
C ALA A 358 3.88 -13.04 -6.56
N TRP A 359 4.81 -13.80 -7.14
CA TRP A 359 6.21 -13.39 -7.32
C TRP A 359 6.43 -12.38 -8.45
N ASP A 360 5.38 -11.96 -9.16
CA ASP A 360 5.47 -11.12 -10.35
C ASP A 360 6.45 -11.67 -11.39
N VAL A 361 6.53 -13.00 -11.52
CA VAL A 361 7.35 -13.62 -12.56
C VAL A 361 6.85 -13.09 -13.90
N GLY A 362 7.72 -12.36 -14.63
CA GLY A 362 7.37 -11.66 -15.88
C GLY A 362 7.13 -10.14 -15.74
N GLY A 363 7.25 -9.57 -14.54
CA GLY A 363 7.01 -8.15 -14.24
C GLY A 363 8.04 -7.15 -14.78
N HIS A 364 9.01 -7.60 -15.59
CA HIS A 364 9.89 -6.72 -16.35
C HIS A 364 9.17 -5.98 -17.48
N VAL A 365 7.95 -6.42 -17.83
CA VAL A 365 7.07 -5.71 -18.74
C VAL A 365 6.20 -4.77 -17.91
N LEU A 366 6.46 -3.47 -18.03
CA LEU A 366 5.74 -2.42 -17.29
C LEU A 366 4.51 -1.94 -18.06
N GLY A 367 3.43 -1.66 -17.33
CA GLY A 367 2.21 -1.02 -17.82
C GLY A 367 2.35 0.49 -18.00
N ALA A 368 1.25 1.15 -18.38
CA ALA A 368 1.22 2.59 -18.65
C ALA A 368 1.45 3.46 -17.39
N ASP A 369 1.30 2.88 -16.21
CA ASP A 369 1.51 3.46 -14.88
C ASP A 369 2.93 3.19 -14.33
N GLY A 370 3.79 2.51 -15.09
CA GLY A 370 5.13 2.13 -14.66
C GLY A 370 5.19 0.94 -13.68
N GLN A 371 4.06 0.27 -13.41
CA GLN A 371 3.99 -0.95 -12.58
C GLN A 371 4.02 -2.22 -13.45
N PRO A 372 4.37 -3.41 -12.90
CA PRO A 372 4.32 -4.67 -13.65
C PRO A 372 2.95 -4.92 -14.30
N ASP A 373 2.91 -5.14 -15.61
CA ASP A 373 1.66 -5.45 -16.34
C ASP A 373 1.03 -6.75 -15.80
N PRO A 374 -0.16 -6.70 -15.18
CA PRO A 374 -0.81 -7.88 -14.60
C PRO A 374 -1.05 -9.00 -15.63
N ALA A 375 -1.31 -8.65 -16.90
CA ALA A 375 -1.53 -9.62 -17.96
C ALA A 375 -0.21 -10.30 -18.38
N ALA A 376 0.90 -9.56 -18.42
CA ALA A 376 2.22 -10.13 -18.68
C ALA A 376 2.67 -11.10 -17.57
N VAL A 377 2.43 -10.74 -16.31
CA VAL A 377 2.71 -11.59 -15.14
C VAL A 377 1.88 -12.87 -15.18
N ALA A 378 0.57 -12.77 -15.45
CA ALA A 378 -0.31 -13.94 -15.53
C ALA A 378 0.10 -14.90 -16.67
N ARG A 379 0.45 -14.36 -17.85
CA ARG A 379 0.86 -15.12 -19.02
C ARG A 379 2.16 -15.88 -18.80
N THR A 380 3.18 -15.21 -18.29
CA THR A 380 4.50 -15.82 -18.03
C THR A 380 4.43 -16.86 -16.92
N SER A 381 3.69 -16.58 -15.83
CA SER A 381 3.42 -17.54 -14.76
C SER A 381 2.70 -18.79 -15.28
N ALA A 382 1.74 -18.62 -16.19
CA ALA A 382 1.06 -19.75 -16.83
C ALA A 382 2.01 -20.57 -17.72
N LEU A 383 2.87 -19.94 -18.51
CA LEU A 383 3.84 -20.66 -19.36
C LEU A 383 4.81 -21.53 -18.55
N TRP A 384 5.35 -21.00 -17.44
CA TRP A 384 6.20 -21.76 -16.52
C TRP A 384 5.44 -22.94 -15.92
N THR A 385 4.22 -22.70 -15.44
CA THR A 385 3.36 -23.73 -14.86
C THR A 385 3.05 -24.85 -15.87
N LEU A 386 2.77 -24.49 -17.13
CA LEU A 386 2.50 -25.45 -18.20
C LEU A 386 3.74 -26.25 -18.57
N GLY A 387 4.92 -25.62 -18.61
CA GLY A 387 6.20 -26.32 -18.85
C GLY A 387 6.51 -27.36 -17.77
N ILE A 388 6.39 -26.97 -16.49
CA ILE A 388 6.56 -27.87 -15.34
C ILE A 388 5.53 -29.00 -15.38
N THR A 389 4.27 -28.67 -15.66
CA THR A 389 3.19 -29.65 -15.74
C THR A 389 3.43 -30.65 -16.87
N ALA A 390 3.85 -30.19 -18.05
CA ALA A 390 4.17 -31.04 -19.18
C ALA A 390 5.29 -32.04 -18.83
N ALA A 391 6.34 -31.59 -18.12
CA ALA A 391 7.41 -32.46 -17.64
C ALA A 391 6.91 -33.52 -16.64
N ILE A 392 6.10 -33.12 -15.66
CA ILE A 392 5.49 -34.03 -14.67
C ILE A 392 4.60 -35.07 -15.36
N VAL A 393 3.75 -34.62 -16.29
CA VAL A 393 2.83 -35.47 -17.04
C VAL A 393 3.60 -36.46 -17.91
N LEU A 394 4.60 -35.98 -18.66
CA LEU A 394 5.45 -36.81 -19.50
C LEU A 394 6.17 -37.89 -18.68
N PHE A 395 6.79 -37.50 -17.57
CA PHE A 395 7.44 -38.45 -16.66
C PHE A 395 6.45 -39.50 -16.13
N ARG A 396 5.24 -39.07 -15.76
CA ARG A 396 4.21 -39.98 -15.20
C ARG A 396 3.67 -40.96 -16.24
N VAL A 397 3.45 -40.50 -17.47
CA VAL A 397 3.02 -41.36 -18.59
C VAL A 397 4.11 -42.38 -18.93
N LEU A 398 5.36 -41.93 -19.07
CA LEU A 398 6.50 -42.79 -19.40
C LEU A 398 6.81 -43.81 -18.30
N ARG A 399 6.74 -43.41 -17.02
CA ARG A 399 7.18 -44.25 -15.90
C ARG A 399 6.09 -45.15 -15.33
N PHE A 400 4.85 -44.68 -15.29
CA PHE A 400 3.76 -45.36 -14.56
C PHE A 400 2.56 -45.73 -15.44
N GLY A 401 2.57 -45.41 -16.75
CA GLY A 401 1.49 -45.77 -17.68
C GLY A 401 0.13 -45.17 -17.33
N HIS A 402 0.08 -44.19 -16.41
CA HIS A 402 -1.15 -43.57 -15.95
C HIS A 402 -1.70 -42.62 -17.02
N ARG A 403 -2.90 -42.93 -17.52
CA ARG A 403 -3.61 -42.13 -18.55
C ARG A 403 -4.70 -41.18 -18.00
N TRP A 404 -4.92 -41.18 -16.68
CA TRP A 404 -6.07 -40.51 -16.05
C TRP A 404 -5.63 -39.24 -15.31
N MET A 405 -6.09 -38.07 -15.77
CA MET A 405 -5.67 -36.73 -15.28
C MET A 405 -6.84 -35.74 -15.29
N LEU A 406 -7.85 -35.97 -14.44
CA LEU A 406 -9.05 -35.15 -14.40
C LEU A 406 -8.83 -33.85 -13.64
N PHE A 407 -8.34 -33.91 -12.40
CA PHE A 407 -8.08 -32.72 -11.57
C PHE A 407 -6.92 -31.91 -12.14
N THR A 408 -5.86 -32.59 -12.58
CA THR A 408 -4.73 -31.95 -13.25
C THR A 408 -5.19 -31.24 -14.53
N GLY A 409 -6.09 -31.87 -15.30
CA GLY A 409 -6.69 -31.25 -16.49
C GLY A 409 -7.49 -29.99 -16.18
N VAL A 410 -8.27 -29.98 -15.09
CA VAL A 410 -9.02 -28.79 -14.64
C VAL A 410 -8.08 -27.65 -14.31
N VAL A 411 -7.06 -27.89 -13.48
CA VAL A 411 -6.11 -26.85 -13.07
C VAL A 411 -5.33 -26.32 -14.27
N VAL A 412 -4.86 -27.20 -15.16
CA VAL A 412 -4.16 -26.79 -16.39
C VAL A 412 -5.05 -25.94 -17.29
N LEU A 413 -6.30 -26.36 -17.51
CA LEU A 413 -7.23 -25.61 -18.34
C LEU A 413 -7.57 -24.25 -17.70
N GLN A 414 -7.76 -24.19 -16.38
CA GLN A 414 -7.93 -22.94 -15.66
C GLN A 414 -6.71 -22.01 -15.81
N THR A 415 -5.49 -22.53 -15.64
CA THR A 415 -4.24 -21.79 -15.84
C THR A 415 -4.11 -21.26 -17.28
N VAL A 416 -4.50 -22.05 -18.28
CA VAL A 416 -4.51 -21.61 -19.69
C VAL A 416 -5.52 -20.49 -19.90
N LEU A 417 -6.77 -20.68 -19.49
CA LEU A 417 -7.84 -19.71 -19.69
C LEU A 417 -7.55 -18.38 -18.97
N HIS A 418 -7.13 -18.46 -17.71
CA HIS A 418 -6.85 -17.26 -16.93
C HIS A 418 -5.53 -16.59 -17.35
N GLY A 419 -4.45 -17.37 -17.53
CA GLY A 419 -3.13 -16.80 -17.80
C GLY A 419 -2.86 -16.44 -19.26
N LEU A 420 -3.30 -17.25 -20.23
CA LEU A 420 -3.03 -17.00 -21.66
C LEU A 420 -4.14 -16.24 -22.37
N PHE A 421 -5.38 -16.35 -21.90
CA PHE A 421 -6.55 -15.69 -22.50
C PHE A 421 -7.10 -14.54 -21.62
N SER A 422 -6.41 -14.18 -20.54
CA SER A 422 -6.78 -13.10 -19.61
C SER A 422 -8.21 -13.18 -19.09
N MET A 423 -8.77 -14.39 -18.97
CA MET A 423 -10.11 -14.61 -18.46
C MET A 423 -10.13 -14.42 -16.93
N GLY A 424 -11.23 -13.91 -16.36
CA GLY A 424 -11.39 -13.82 -14.90
C GLY A 424 -11.15 -15.17 -14.21
N TYR A 425 -10.45 -15.16 -13.06
CA TYR A 425 -9.96 -16.38 -12.42
C TYR A 425 -11.07 -17.38 -12.05
N LEU A 426 -12.20 -16.88 -11.53
CA LEU A 426 -13.37 -17.69 -11.17
C LEU A 426 -14.08 -18.25 -12.41
N LEU A 427 -14.25 -17.43 -13.45
CA LEU A 427 -14.86 -17.85 -14.72
C LEU A 427 -14.02 -18.95 -15.39
N ALA A 428 -12.71 -18.77 -15.44
CA ALA A 428 -11.77 -19.78 -15.95
C ALA A 428 -11.88 -21.10 -15.18
N GLY A 429 -11.99 -21.05 -13.85
CA GLY A 429 -12.19 -22.22 -13.01
C GLY A 429 -13.53 -22.92 -13.27
N ALA A 430 -14.61 -22.16 -13.43
CA ALA A 430 -15.95 -22.67 -13.71
C ALA A 430 -16.02 -23.38 -15.07
N ILE A 431 -15.45 -22.76 -16.11
CA ILE A 431 -15.37 -23.36 -17.45
C ILE A 431 -14.52 -24.62 -17.43
N ALA A 432 -13.38 -24.61 -16.74
CA ALA A 432 -12.52 -25.77 -16.64
C ALA A 432 -13.20 -26.97 -15.96
N LEU A 433 -13.96 -26.71 -14.88
CA LEU A 433 -14.77 -27.73 -14.21
C LEU A 433 -15.89 -28.27 -15.11
N ALA A 434 -16.60 -27.38 -15.82
CA ALA A 434 -17.69 -27.76 -16.71
C ALA A 434 -17.20 -28.57 -17.93
N ALA A 435 -16.06 -28.19 -18.53
CA ALA A 435 -15.49 -28.86 -19.69
C ALA A 435 -15.09 -30.33 -19.41
N LEU A 436 -14.71 -30.64 -18.17
CA LEU A 436 -14.27 -31.98 -17.77
C LEU A 436 -15.36 -32.80 -17.06
N ALA A 437 -16.54 -32.22 -16.80
CA ALA A 437 -17.69 -32.91 -16.23
C ALA A 437 -18.22 -34.09 -17.09
N PRO A 438 -18.28 -34.01 -18.44
CA PRO A 438 -18.69 -35.14 -19.29
C PRO A 438 -17.72 -36.33 -19.22
N ALA A 439 -16.41 -36.03 -19.16
CA ALA A 439 -15.38 -37.05 -18.96
C ALA A 439 -15.55 -37.71 -17.58
N TRP A 440 -15.89 -36.95 -16.54
CA TRP A 440 -16.16 -37.46 -15.20
C TRP A 440 -17.40 -38.38 -15.16
N ALA A 441 -18.47 -38.01 -15.87
CA ALA A 441 -19.73 -38.75 -15.96
C ALA A 441 -19.58 -40.14 -16.60
N LEU A 442 -18.78 -40.23 -17.67
CA LEU A 442 -18.51 -41.48 -18.39
C LEU A 442 -17.71 -42.48 -17.54
N LEU A 443 -16.95 -42.01 -16.56
CA LEU A 443 -16.00 -42.83 -15.79
C LEU A 443 -16.55 -43.35 -14.47
N TYR A 444 -17.43 -42.59 -13.82
CA TYR A 444 -17.94 -42.91 -12.49
C TYR A 444 -19.39 -43.42 -12.49
N ARG A 445 -19.90 -43.93 -13.63
CA ARG A 445 -21.26 -44.49 -13.79
C ARG A 445 -22.34 -43.58 -13.21
N GLY A 446 -22.31 -42.29 -13.54
CA GLY A 446 -23.38 -41.34 -13.21
C GLY A 446 -23.50 -40.91 -11.74
N ARG A 447 -22.64 -41.35 -10.82
CA ARG A 447 -22.68 -40.89 -9.42
C ARG A 447 -21.98 -39.54 -9.27
N GLY A 448 -22.76 -38.48 -9.10
CA GLY A 448 -22.28 -37.11 -8.78
C GLY A 448 -22.37 -36.10 -9.91
N VAL A 449 -22.70 -36.53 -11.14
CA VAL A 449 -22.72 -35.71 -12.36
C VAL A 449 -23.64 -34.48 -12.23
N ALA A 450 -24.80 -34.65 -11.58
CA ALA A 450 -25.72 -33.56 -11.34
C ALA A 450 -25.12 -32.46 -10.46
N VAL A 451 -24.35 -32.81 -9.42
CA VAL A 451 -23.77 -31.83 -8.49
C VAL A 451 -22.67 -31.02 -9.17
N THR A 452 -21.80 -31.65 -9.97
CA THR A 452 -20.71 -30.95 -10.66
C THR A 452 -21.21 -30.06 -11.80
N ILE A 453 -22.25 -30.50 -12.52
CA ILE A 453 -22.91 -29.68 -13.54
C ILE A 453 -23.65 -28.51 -12.88
N ILE A 454 -24.36 -28.73 -11.77
CA ILE A 454 -25.05 -27.66 -11.04
C ILE A 454 -24.01 -26.66 -10.49
N LEU A 455 -22.95 -27.11 -9.81
CA LEU A 455 -21.91 -26.21 -9.28
C LEU A 455 -21.21 -25.43 -10.40
N GLY A 456 -20.89 -26.08 -11.53
CA GLY A 456 -20.32 -25.46 -12.71
C GLY A 456 -21.26 -24.43 -13.35
N LEU A 457 -22.55 -24.75 -13.51
CA LEU A 457 -23.55 -23.82 -14.03
C LEU A 457 -23.83 -22.65 -13.07
N THR A 458 -23.75 -22.87 -11.76
CA THR A 458 -23.96 -21.82 -10.74
C THR A 458 -22.77 -20.86 -10.71
N LEU A 459 -21.54 -21.36 -10.86
CA LEU A 459 -20.34 -20.54 -10.97
C LEU A 459 -20.23 -19.84 -12.34
N ILE A 460 -20.70 -20.48 -13.42
CA ILE A 460 -20.86 -19.82 -14.73
C ILE A 460 -21.92 -18.72 -14.63
N ALA A 461 -23.04 -18.91 -13.91
CA ALA A 461 -24.03 -17.85 -13.71
C ALA A 461 -23.46 -16.66 -12.92
N ALA A 462 -22.57 -16.90 -11.94
CA ALA A 462 -21.87 -15.84 -11.23
C ALA A 462 -20.83 -15.11 -12.11
N GLY A 463 -20.01 -15.84 -12.87
CA GLY A 463 -19.02 -15.25 -13.79
C GLY A 463 -19.65 -14.60 -15.04
N VAL A 464 -20.82 -15.06 -15.48
CA VAL A 464 -21.65 -14.40 -16.51
C VAL A 464 -22.35 -13.17 -15.92
N GLY A 465 -22.68 -13.15 -14.63
CA GLY A 465 -23.08 -11.93 -13.93
C GLY A 465 -22.01 -10.85 -13.96
N GLU A 466 -20.74 -11.26 -13.92
CA GLU A 466 -19.56 -10.38 -13.98
C GLU A 466 -19.29 -9.88 -15.41
N ALA A 467 -19.34 -10.76 -16.42
CA ALA A 467 -19.29 -10.35 -17.81
C ALA A 467 -20.50 -9.47 -18.18
N ARG A 468 -21.66 -9.70 -17.58
CA ARG A 468 -22.84 -8.87 -17.79
C ARG A 468 -22.79 -7.57 -16.99
N ALA A 469 -22.12 -7.49 -15.84
CA ALA A 469 -21.93 -6.24 -15.10
C ALA A 469 -20.90 -5.33 -15.81
N GLN A 470 -19.78 -5.89 -16.28
CA GLN A 470 -18.76 -5.15 -17.02
C GLN A 470 -19.18 -4.83 -18.47
N HIS A 471 -20.05 -5.64 -19.09
CA HIS A 471 -20.55 -5.41 -20.45
C HIS A 471 -21.90 -4.66 -20.46
N ASN A 472 -22.72 -4.70 -19.39
CA ASN A 472 -23.95 -3.88 -19.30
C ASN A 472 -23.67 -2.41 -19.09
N GLU A 473 -22.51 -2.02 -18.54
CA GLU A 473 -22.10 -0.61 -18.55
C GLU A 473 -21.80 -0.10 -19.97
N GLN A 474 -21.71 -0.98 -20.98
CA GLN A 474 -21.28 -0.61 -22.34
C GLN A 474 -22.22 -1.02 -23.49
N SER A 475 -23.39 -1.66 -23.30
CA SER A 475 -24.10 -2.26 -24.46
C SER A 475 -25.64 -2.41 -24.47
N ALA A 476 -26.44 -1.63 -23.72
CA ALA A 476 -27.90 -1.66 -23.90
C ALA A 476 -28.54 -0.25 -23.90
N PRO A 477 -28.74 0.42 -25.05
CA PRO A 477 -29.28 1.78 -25.06
C PRO A 477 -30.82 1.88 -24.97
N ASN A 478 -31.61 0.81 -25.16
CA ASN A 478 -33.05 0.97 -25.48
C ASN A 478 -34.09 0.16 -24.67
N ALA A 479 -33.71 -0.53 -23.59
CA ALA A 479 -34.69 -1.14 -22.69
C ALA A 479 -34.85 -0.27 -21.43
N GLY A 480 -35.77 0.70 -21.47
CA GLY A 480 -36.14 1.52 -20.31
C GLY A 480 -36.81 0.71 -19.19
N PRO A 481 -36.90 1.25 -17.97
CA PRO A 481 -37.63 0.63 -16.87
C PRO A 481 -39.14 0.48 -17.18
N ALA A 482 -39.84 -0.40 -16.47
CA ALA A 482 -41.29 -0.55 -16.62
C ALA A 482 -42.01 0.68 -16.06
N LEU A 483 -42.65 1.46 -16.92
CA LEU A 483 -43.29 2.76 -16.58
C LEU A 483 -44.79 2.63 -16.25
N GLU A 484 -45.31 1.40 -16.15
CA GLU A 484 -46.75 1.13 -15.99
C GLU A 484 -47.29 1.58 -14.62
N ASP A 485 -46.41 1.72 -13.63
CA ASP A 485 -46.74 2.10 -12.25
C ASP A 485 -46.64 3.63 -12.00
N TYR A 486 -46.30 4.44 -13.01
CA TYR A 486 -46.06 5.89 -12.88
C TYR A 486 -47.21 6.76 -13.44
N PRO A 487 -47.38 8.01 -12.94
CA PRO A 487 -48.38 8.96 -13.45
C PRO A 487 -48.28 9.20 -14.96
N GLU A 488 -49.41 9.54 -15.60
CA GLU A 488 -49.52 9.68 -17.05
C GLU A 488 -48.56 10.74 -17.63
N VAL A 489 -48.38 11.86 -16.94
CA VAL A 489 -47.45 12.93 -17.34
C VAL A 489 -45.99 12.47 -17.39
N ILE A 490 -45.56 11.63 -16.44
CA ILE A 490 -44.20 11.06 -16.43
C ILE A 490 -44.00 10.08 -17.58
N ARG A 491 -45.01 9.23 -17.78
CA ARG A 491 -45.00 8.25 -18.88
C ARG A 491 -44.92 8.95 -20.23
N ASP A 492 -45.64 10.07 -20.39
CA ASP A 492 -45.64 10.83 -21.64
C ASP A 492 -44.27 11.46 -21.91
N PHE A 493 -43.60 12.04 -20.91
CA PHE A 493 -42.22 12.54 -21.09
C PHE A 493 -41.23 11.43 -21.48
N PHE A 494 -41.30 10.27 -20.84
CA PHE A 494 -40.33 9.19 -21.03
C PHE A 494 -40.53 8.43 -22.36
N LEU A 495 -41.69 8.60 -22.99
CA LEU A 495 -42.04 8.04 -24.29
C LEU A 495 -41.86 9.02 -25.45
N GLN A 496 -41.57 10.30 -25.19
CA GLN A 496 -41.30 11.26 -26.26
C GLN A 496 -39.99 10.95 -27.00
N THR A 497 -40.04 11.11 -28.32
CA THR A 497 -38.94 10.83 -29.24
C THR A 497 -38.66 12.04 -30.12
N ASP A 498 -37.41 12.23 -30.51
CA ASP A 498 -37.02 13.22 -31.51
C ASP A 498 -37.54 12.87 -32.92
N GLY A 499 -37.30 13.76 -33.90
CA GLY A 499 -37.68 13.55 -35.30
C GLY A 499 -36.99 12.36 -35.99
N GLU A 500 -36.00 11.74 -35.35
CA GLU A 500 -35.24 10.57 -35.83
C GLU A 500 -35.65 9.27 -35.11
N GLY A 501 -36.57 9.34 -34.15
CA GLY A 501 -37.11 8.21 -33.40
C GLY A 501 -36.27 7.80 -32.18
N ASN A 502 -35.30 8.61 -31.76
CA ASN A 502 -34.56 8.41 -30.51
C ASN A 502 -35.36 8.99 -29.34
N ARG A 503 -35.32 8.35 -28.16
CA ARG A 503 -35.96 8.91 -26.96
C ARG A 503 -35.26 10.19 -26.55
N LEU A 504 -36.03 11.22 -26.23
CA LEU A 504 -35.49 12.49 -25.73
C LEU A 504 -34.85 12.32 -24.34
N ILE A 505 -35.38 11.41 -23.51
CA ILE A 505 -34.80 11.06 -22.20
C ILE A 505 -34.07 9.70 -22.32
N PRO A 506 -32.74 9.66 -22.16
CA PRO A 506 -31.95 8.43 -22.24
C PRO A 506 -32.37 7.39 -21.20
N VAL A 507 -32.21 6.10 -21.52
CA VAL A 507 -32.54 4.98 -20.62
C VAL A 507 -31.75 5.03 -19.30
N SER A 508 -30.52 5.56 -19.30
CA SER A 508 -29.74 5.81 -18.08
C SER A 508 -30.47 6.78 -17.14
N SER A 509 -30.95 7.91 -17.66
CA SER A 509 -31.71 8.92 -16.92
C SER A 509 -33.06 8.41 -16.43
N GLN A 510 -33.73 7.54 -17.21
CA GLN A 510 -34.96 6.85 -16.76
C GLN A 510 -34.67 5.88 -15.60
N THR A 511 -33.55 5.17 -15.66
CA THR A 511 -33.13 4.23 -14.61
C THR A 511 -32.73 4.96 -13.33
N TYR A 512 -32.04 6.10 -13.47
CA TYR A 512 -31.75 7.02 -12.39
C TYR A 512 -33.04 7.51 -11.70
N PHE A 513 -34.03 7.98 -12.47
CA PHE A 513 -35.33 8.42 -11.93
C PHE A 513 -36.03 7.34 -11.09
N VAL A 514 -36.06 6.10 -11.60
CA VAL A 514 -36.66 4.96 -10.89
C VAL A 514 -35.89 4.58 -9.62
N GLY A 515 -34.59 4.87 -9.58
CA GLY A 515 -33.74 4.68 -8.40
C GLY A 515 -33.93 5.74 -7.30
N LEU A 516 -34.63 6.84 -7.57
CA LEU A 516 -34.90 7.88 -6.58
C LEU A 516 -35.96 7.45 -5.54
N PRO A 517 -35.96 8.04 -4.33
CA PRO A 517 -37.03 7.87 -3.36
C PRO A 517 -38.39 8.28 -3.92
N THR A 518 -39.46 7.69 -3.39
CA THR A 518 -40.84 7.97 -3.83
C THR A 518 -41.20 9.45 -3.73
N HIS A 519 -40.69 10.16 -2.72
CA HIS A 519 -40.95 11.58 -2.54
C HIS A 519 -40.35 12.45 -3.68
N ALA A 520 -39.09 12.24 -4.03
CA ALA A 520 -38.47 12.85 -5.21
C ALA A 520 -39.23 12.58 -6.51
N GLN A 521 -39.73 11.35 -6.69
CA GLN A 521 -40.52 10.98 -7.86
C GLN A 521 -41.88 11.70 -7.89
N GLU A 522 -42.51 11.88 -6.72
CA GLU A 522 -43.75 12.64 -6.55
C GLU A 522 -43.55 14.14 -6.81
N LEU A 523 -42.47 14.74 -6.30
CA LEU A 523 -42.12 16.14 -6.55
C LEU A 523 -41.86 16.40 -8.04
N PHE A 524 -41.13 15.49 -8.70
CA PHE A 524 -40.88 15.58 -10.13
C PHE A 524 -42.19 15.47 -10.94
N ALA A 525 -43.10 14.60 -10.53
CA ALA A 525 -44.43 14.50 -11.14
C ALA A 525 -45.27 15.76 -10.89
N SER A 526 -45.23 16.33 -9.69
CA SER A 526 -45.91 17.59 -9.37
C SER A 526 -45.39 18.75 -10.21
N ALA A 527 -44.06 18.90 -10.32
CA ALA A 527 -43.43 19.94 -11.12
C ALA A 527 -43.71 19.79 -12.62
N ALA A 528 -43.85 18.55 -13.10
CA ALA A 528 -44.29 18.25 -14.45
C ALA A 528 -45.78 18.58 -14.68
N ASP A 529 -46.66 18.23 -13.74
CA ASP A 529 -48.10 18.53 -13.79
C ASP A 529 -48.39 20.05 -13.72
N GLU A 530 -47.53 20.81 -13.04
CA GLU A 530 -47.62 22.28 -12.91
C GLU A 530 -46.94 23.04 -14.07
N GLU A 531 -46.50 22.34 -15.13
CA GLU A 531 -45.79 22.90 -16.29
C GLU A 531 -44.45 23.61 -15.97
N MET A 532 -43.91 23.42 -14.76
CA MET A 532 -42.58 23.94 -14.37
C MET A 532 -41.45 23.17 -15.06
N ILE A 533 -41.67 21.88 -15.33
CA ILE A 533 -40.87 21.09 -16.28
C ILE A 533 -41.59 21.17 -17.63
N SER A 534 -41.20 22.15 -18.43
CA SER A 534 -41.84 22.54 -19.71
C SER A 534 -41.90 21.46 -20.79
N GLY A 535 -41.02 20.45 -20.76
CA GLY A 535 -40.93 19.44 -21.82
C GLY A 535 -39.92 18.33 -21.57
N ALA A 536 -39.93 17.30 -22.44
CA ALA A 536 -39.04 16.14 -22.31
C ALA A 536 -37.54 16.49 -22.46
N GLY A 537 -37.20 17.56 -23.19
CA GLY A 537 -35.83 18.07 -23.30
C GLY A 537 -35.33 18.66 -21.97
N HIS A 538 -36.15 19.47 -21.32
CA HIS A 538 -35.88 20.02 -19.99
C HIS A 538 -35.82 18.90 -18.94
N ALA A 539 -36.76 17.95 -18.95
CA ALA A 539 -36.72 16.76 -18.10
C ALA A 539 -35.43 15.91 -18.30
N ALA A 540 -34.97 15.75 -19.55
CA ALA A 540 -33.73 15.04 -19.85
C ALA A 540 -32.50 15.74 -19.27
N ALA A 541 -32.45 17.07 -19.35
CA ALA A 541 -31.36 17.87 -18.79
C ALA A 541 -31.29 17.72 -17.26
N LEU A 542 -32.43 17.77 -16.56
CA LEU A 542 -32.49 17.59 -15.11
C LEU A 542 -32.12 16.17 -14.67
N LEU A 543 -32.65 15.15 -15.33
CA LEU A 543 -32.36 13.75 -14.99
C LEU A 543 -30.94 13.31 -15.40
N GLY A 544 -30.32 14.00 -16.37
CA GLY A 544 -28.94 13.77 -16.78
C GLY A 544 -27.89 14.25 -15.78
N LEU A 545 -28.28 15.01 -14.75
CA LEU A 545 -27.39 15.45 -13.67
C LEU A 545 -27.00 14.33 -12.70
N GLU A 546 -27.80 13.25 -12.66
CA GLU A 546 -27.61 12.07 -11.79
C GLU A 546 -27.28 12.43 -10.32
N LEU A 547 -28.03 13.37 -9.75
CA LEU A 547 -27.83 13.89 -8.39
C LEU A 547 -28.19 12.85 -7.31
N ASP A 548 -27.69 13.02 -6.09
CA ASP A 548 -28.28 12.29 -4.97
C ASP A 548 -29.71 12.77 -4.69
N ALA A 549 -30.52 11.92 -4.07
CA ALA A 549 -31.95 12.16 -3.90
C ALA A 549 -32.26 13.47 -3.16
N GLU A 550 -31.49 13.81 -2.12
CA GLU A 550 -31.68 15.02 -1.33
C GLU A 550 -31.45 16.28 -2.18
N ARG A 551 -30.40 16.28 -3.02
CA ARG A 551 -30.14 17.38 -3.97
C ARG A 551 -31.15 17.44 -5.10
N PHE A 552 -31.64 16.30 -5.55
CA PHE A 552 -32.66 16.25 -6.60
C PHE A 552 -34.00 16.77 -6.08
N GLU A 553 -34.41 16.42 -4.86
CA GLU A 553 -35.59 16.98 -4.19
C GLU A 553 -35.46 18.50 -4.00
N MET A 554 -34.30 18.97 -3.52
CA MET A 554 -34.03 20.41 -3.36
C MET A 554 -34.06 21.18 -4.69
N LEU A 555 -33.61 20.57 -5.78
CA LEU A 555 -33.70 21.16 -7.12
C LEU A 555 -35.15 21.30 -7.58
N LEU A 556 -36.00 20.33 -7.25
CA LEU A 556 -37.41 20.31 -7.66
C LEU A 556 -38.30 21.23 -6.82
N ASP A 557 -37.84 21.64 -5.64
CA ASP A 557 -38.55 22.52 -4.72
C ASP A 557 -38.33 24.02 -5.03
N ASP A 558 -37.36 24.37 -5.90
CA ASP A 558 -37.05 25.75 -6.29
C ASP A 558 -37.49 26.05 -7.73
N ASN A 559 -38.64 26.73 -7.84
CA ASN A 559 -39.24 27.13 -9.12
C ASN A 559 -38.32 28.04 -9.96
N CYS A 560 -37.43 28.82 -9.34
CA CYS A 560 -36.48 29.65 -10.07
C CYS A 560 -35.46 28.78 -10.81
N ILE A 561 -34.96 27.71 -10.18
CA ILE A 561 -34.01 26.80 -10.82
C ILE A 561 -34.66 26.11 -12.01
N LEU A 562 -35.87 25.58 -11.84
CA LEU A 562 -36.60 24.89 -12.92
C LEU A 562 -36.88 25.82 -14.10
N CYS A 563 -37.38 27.04 -13.86
CA CYS A 563 -37.62 27.99 -14.94
C CYS A 563 -36.33 28.48 -15.62
N HIS A 564 -35.22 28.67 -14.88
CA HIS A 564 -33.96 29.13 -15.44
C HIS A 564 -33.05 28.00 -15.96
N SER A 565 -33.32 26.74 -15.65
CA SER A 565 -32.63 25.58 -16.25
C SER A 565 -33.22 25.15 -17.59
N ASP A 566 -34.36 25.74 -17.97
CA ASP A 566 -35.01 25.49 -19.24
C ASP A 566 -34.36 26.31 -20.37
N VAL A 567 -33.82 25.60 -21.36
CA VAL A 567 -33.18 26.19 -22.55
C VAL A 567 -34.17 26.97 -23.42
N ASP A 568 -35.46 26.62 -23.38
CA ASP A 568 -36.50 27.26 -24.19
C ASP A 568 -37.03 28.56 -23.55
N MET A 569 -36.70 28.82 -22.27
CA MET A 569 -37.12 30.00 -21.51
C MET A 569 -36.00 31.07 -21.39
N GLN A 570 -34.87 30.87 -22.07
CA GLN A 570 -33.70 31.76 -22.05
C GLN A 570 -33.76 32.78 -23.21
N ASP A 571 -33.93 34.07 -22.91
CA ASP A 571 -33.84 35.21 -23.84
C ASP A 571 -32.74 36.22 -23.45
N GLU A 572 -32.44 37.24 -24.28
CA GLU A 572 -31.42 38.28 -24.04
C GLU A 572 -31.57 39.02 -22.69
N SER A 573 -32.76 39.02 -22.09
CA SER A 573 -33.07 39.66 -20.80
C SER A 573 -33.06 38.69 -19.61
N THR A 574 -32.99 37.38 -19.87
CA THR A 574 -32.99 36.27 -18.91
C THR A 574 -31.74 35.37 -19.01
N LEU A 575 -30.73 35.81 -19.80
CA LEU A 575 -29.49 35.08 -20.12
C LEU A 575 -28.77 34.52 -18.89
N MET A 576 -28.89 33.20 -18.69
CA MET A 576 -27.80 32.34 -18.21
C MET A 576 -27.01 31.79 -19.42
N ASN A 577 -26.90 32.56 -20.50
CA ASN A 577 -26.10 32.21 -21.67
C ASN A 577 -24.92 33.17 -21.83
N ALA A 578 -23.85 32.62 -22.38
CA ALA A 578 -22.51 33.18 -22.44
C ALA A 578 -22.46 34.61 -22.98
N ASP A 579 -22.16 35.58 -22.11
CA ASP A 579 -21.55 36.81 -22.55
C ASP A 579 -20.05 36.52 -22.75
N GLU A 580 -19.62 36.44 -24.01
CA GLU A 580 -18.22 36.26 -24.40
C GLU A 580 -17.34 37.43 -23.91
N ASP A 581 -17.95 38.57 -23.56
CA ASP A 581 -17.28 39.79 -23.08
C ASP A 581 -17.43 40.01 -21.56
N ALA A 582 -17.91 39.02 -20.79
CA ALA A 582 -17.94 39.14 -19.33
C ALA A 582 -16.51 39.15 -18.77
N ASP A 583 -16.08 40.33 -18.30
CA ASP A 583 -14.76 40.79 -17.81
C ASP A 583 -13.93 39.87 -16.89
N PHE A 584 -14.35 38.64 -16.58
CA PHE A 584 -13.64 37.69 -15.71
C PHE A 584 -13.74 36.21 -16.12
N GLY A 585 -14.23 35.87 -17.32
CA GLY A 585 -14.26 34.47 -17.79
C GLY A 585 -15.10 33.50 -16.94
N LEU A 586 -16.04 34.03 -16.14
CA LEU A 586 -16.93 33.30 -15.24
C LEU A 586 -18.41 33.53 -15.63
N SER A 587 -18.73 33.43 -16.92
CA SER A 587 -20.08 33.64 -17.47
C SER A 587 -20.78 32.36 -17.90
N HIS A 588 -20.60 31.27 -17.16
CA HIS A 588 -21.42 30.07 -17.31
C HIS A 588 -22.05 29.72 -15.97
N LEU A 589 -23.37 29.88 -15.85
CA LEU A 589 -24.10 29.24 -14.78
C LEU A 589 -24.27 27.77 -15.16
N SER A 590 -23.26 26.95 -14.88
CA SER A 590 -23.46 25.51 -14.89
C SER A 590 -24.38 25.16 -13.73
N LEU A 591 -25.47 24.45 -14.01
CA LEU A 591 -26.36 23.91 -12.97
C LEU A 591 -25.55 23.09 -11.94
N THR A 592 -24.48 22.44 -12.39
CA THR A 592 -23.51 21.75 -11.53
C THR A 592 -22.70 22.69 -10.62
N ASP A 593 -22.36 23.90 -11.08
CA ASP A 593 -21.67 24.90 -10.27
C ASP A 593 -22.61 25.49 -9.22
N PHE A 594 -23.84 25.82 -9.59
CA PHE A 594 -24.86 26.30 -8.67
C PHE A 594 -25.22 25.26 -7.60
N LEU A 595 -25.41 23.99 -7.96
CA LEU A 595 -25.63 22.91 -6.98
C LEU A 595 -24.41 22.69 -6.07
N GLY A 596 -23.22 23.08 -6.53
CA GLY A 596 -21.99 23.09 -5.74
C GLY A 596 -21.88 24.29 -4.79
N ASP A 597 -22.76 25.28 -4.91
CA ASP A 597 -22.76 26.50 -4.11
C ASP A 597 -22.95 26.18 -2.62
N VAL A 598 -22.18 26.86 -1.79
CA VAL A 598 -22.12 26.63 -0.35
C VAL A 598 -23.29 27.27 0.40
N HIS A 599 -23.87 28.33 -0.18
CA HIS A 599 -25.04 29.04 0.34
C HIS A 599 -26.31 28.29 -0.01
N PHE A 600 -26.46 27.86 -1.26
CA PHE A 600 -27.61 27.05 -1.70
C PHE A 600 -27.70 25.75 -0.90
N ARG A 601 -26.61 24.99 -0.77
CA ARG A 601 -26.57 23.75 0.03
C ARG A 601 -26.82 23.93 1.53
N ARG A 602 -26.81 25.17 2.02
CA ARG A 602 -27.14 25.51 3.40
C ARG A 602 -28.56 26.06 3.55
N GLY A 603 -29.37 26.00 2.51
CA GLY A 603 -30.77 26.42 2.50
C GLY A 603 -30.97 27.92 2.30
N LEU A 604 -30.02 28.63 1.67
CA LEU A 604 -30.23 29.99 1.23
C LEU A 604 -30.86 29.99 -0.17
N SER A 605 -32.11 30.45 -0.26
CA SER A 605 -32.89 30.55 -1.50
C SER A 605 -32.39 31.67 -2.42
N CYS A 606 -32.83 31.64 -3.68
CA CYS A 606 -32.55 32.67 -4.67
C CYS A 606 -32.98 34.07 -4.19
N SER A 607 -34.15 34.19 -3.55
CA SER A 607 -34.66 35.45 -2.96
C SER A 607 -33.73 36.01 -1.88
N GLY A 608 -33.17 35.15 -1.02
CA GLY A 608 -32.19 35.55 -0.02
C GLY A 608 -30.88 36.10 -0.62
N CYS A 609 -30.44 35.58 -1.76
CA CYS A 609 -29.26 36.06 -2.49
C CYS A 609 -29.53 37.31 -3.35
N HIS A 610 -30.78 37.59 -3.71
CA HIS A 610 -31.18 38.74 -4.52
C HIS A 610 -31.92 39.84 -3.74
N GLY A 611 -31.55 40.04 -2.46
CA GLY A 611 -32.00 41.21 -1.67
C GLY A 611 -33.28 41.01 -0.86
N GLY A 612 -33.85 39.80 -0.89
CA GLY A 612 -34.94 39.33 -0.03
C GLY A 612 -34.43 38.73 1.29
N SER A 613 -35.35 38.18 2.06
CA SER A 613 -35.06 37.40 3.27
C SER A 613 -34.81 35.93 2.91
N PRO A 614 -33.91 35.23 3.61
CA PRO A 614 -33.71 33.78 3.45
C PRO A 614 -34.96 32.92 3.67
N ALA A 615 -36.03 33.49 4.25
CA ALA A 615 -37.31 32.81 4.48
C ALA A 615 -38.35 33.07 3.38
N ASP A 616 -38.04 33.94 2.40
CA ASP A 616 -38.95 34.25 1.32
C ASP A 616 -38.96 33.09 0.32
N THR A 617 -40.15 32.54 0.04
CA THR A 617 -40.36 31.37 -0.83
C THR A 617 -40.44 31.73 -2.31
N ASP A 618 -40.53 33.02 -2.65
CA ASP A 618 -40.69 33.53 -4.01
C ASP A 618 -39.94 34.85 -4.25
N MET A 619 -39.63 35.15 -5.52
CA MET A 619 -39.01 36.40 -5.94
C MET A 619 -40.09 37.44 -6.28
N SER A 620 -40.60 38.14 -5.27
CA SER A 620 -41.59 39.20 -5.50
C SER A 620 -41.00 40.43 -6.22
N ASP A 621 -41.84 41.19 -6.93
CA ASP A 621 -41.47 42.46 -7.57
C ASP A 621 -40.79 43.43 -6.57
N GLU A 622 -41.19 43.39 -5.30
CA GLU A 622 -40.60 44.19 -4.22
C GLU A 622 -39.16 43.77 -3.89
N ILE A 623 -38.82 42.48 -4.01
CA ILE A 623 -37.45 41.98 -3.82
C ILE A 623 -36.58 42.39 -5.02
N TYR A 624 -37.12 42.30 -6.23
CA TYR A 624 -36.44 42.71 -7.45
C TYR A 624 -36.09 44.22 -7.45
N GLU A 625 -37.02 45.07 -7.01
CA GLU A 625 -36.84 46.52 -6.91
C GLU A 625 -35.83 46.96 -5.82
N ARG A 626 -35.44 46.07 -4.89
CA ARG A 626 -34.42 46.36 -3.86
C ARG A 626 -32.99 46.24 -4.40
N TRP A 627 -32.79 45.65 -5.57
CA TRP A 627 -31.50 45.65 -6.25
C TRP A 627 -31.31 46.97 -7.03
N PRO A 628 -30.09 47.54 -7.08
CA PRO A 628 -29.85 48.75 -7.87
C PRO A 628 -30.18 48.52 -9.36
N GLU A 629 -30.49 49.55 -10.13
CA GLU A 629 -30.80 49.42 -11.57
C GLU A 629 -29.61 48.82 -12.35
N ALA A 630 -29.88 48.07 -13.42
CA ALA A 630 -28.89 47.26 -14.14
C ALA A 630 -27.63 48.01 -14.57
N ASP A 631 -27.78 49.24 -15.09
CA ASP A 631 -26.66 50.07 -15.54
C ASP A 631 -25.83 50.59 -14.36
N THR A 632 -26.52 51.02 -13.30
CA THR A 632 -25.88 51.47 -12.04
C THR A 632 -25.13 50.33 -11.35
N ARG A 633 -25.62 49.09 -11.40
CA ARG A 633 -24.95 47.90 -10.84
C ARG A 633 -23.64 47.55 -11.56
N ARG A 634 -23.53 47.87 -12.85
CA ARG A 634 -22.31 47.60 -13.64
C ARG A 634 -21.24 48.65 -13.38
N GLU A 635 -21.64 49.92 -13.22
CA GLU A 635 -20.75 51.06 -13.00
C GLU A 635 -20.31 51.22 -11.54
N ASP A 636 -21.21 50.99 -10.57
CA ASP A 636 -20.95 51.07 -9.13
C ASP A 636 -21.04 49.70 -8.46
N ARG A 637 -19.89 49.23 -7.95
CA ARG A 637 -19.75 47.95 -7.25
C ARG A 637 -19.51 48.09 -5.75
N SER A 638 -19.60 49.31 -5.21
CA SER A 638 -19.30 49.62 -3.80
C SER A 638 -20.28 48.99 -2.81
N TRP A 639 -21.49 48.67 -3.25
CA TRP A 639 -22.55 48.08 -2.43
C TRP A 639 -22.35 46.58 -2.12
N ILE A 640 -21.49 45.88 -2.87
CA ILE A 640 -21.38 44.40 -2.80
C ILE A 640 -20.80 43.90 -1.46
N PRO A 641 -19.72 44.49 -0.90
CA PRO A 641 -19.21 44.07 0.40
C PRO A 641 -20.23 44.22 1.53
N ASP A 642 -21.01 45.32 1.52
CA ASP A 642 -22.07 45.55 2.51
C ASP A 642 -23.22 44.56 2.34
N PHE A 643 -23.54 44.18 1.10
CA PHE A 643 -24.51 43.14 0.80
C PHE A 643 -24.11 41.79 1.39
N CYS A 644 -22.91 41.29 1.08
CA CYS A 644 -22.38 40.05 1.65
C CYS A 644 -22.26 40.13 3.18
N GLY A 645 -21.94 41.33 3.68
CA GLY A 645 -21.78 41.64 5.10
C GLY A 645 -23.06 41.48 5.93
N ARG A 646 -24.25 41.62 5.35
CA ARG A 646 -25.54 41.45 6.07
C ARG A 646 -25.63 40.10 6.79
N CYS A 647 -25.07 39.06 6.17
CA CYS A 647 -25.01 37.73 6.77
C CYS A 647 -23.63 37.45 7.38
N HIS A 648 -22.55 37.69 6.64
CA HIS A 648 -21.20 37.33 7.06
C HIS A 648 -20.60 38.22 8.15
N SER A 649 -21.25 39.33 8.51
CA SER A 649 -20.86 40.17 9.64
C SER A 649 -21.76 39.98 10.87
N ASP A 650 -22.75 39.09 10.82
CA ASP A 650 -23.63 38.76 11.95
C ASP A 650 -23.22 37.39 12.57
N PRO A 651 -22.58 37.38 13.75
CA PRO A 651 -22.21 36.15 14.46
C PRO A 651 -23.41 35.29 14.83
N SER A 652 -24.57 35.90 15.07
CA SER A 652 -25.80 35.18 15.46
C SER A 652 -26.35 34.39 14.29
N PHE A 653 -26.36 35.01 13.10
CA PHE A 653 -26.73 34.36 11.85
C PHE A 653 -25.73 33.26 11.47
N MET A 654 -24.43 33.58 11.42
CA MET A 654 -23.41 32.61 11.00
C MET A 654 -23.23 31.45 11.96
N ARG A 655 -23.60 31.58 13.25
CA ARG A 655 -23.62 30.45 14.19
C ARG A 655 -24.61 29.36 13.78
N LEU A 656 -25.69 29.69 13.06
CA LEU A 656 -26.66 28.70 12.59
C LEU A 656 -26.15 27.91 11.38
N TYR A 657 -25.33 28.53 10.53
CA TYR A 657 -24.94 27.98 9.23
C TYR A 657 -23.47 27.51 9.16
N ALA A 658 -22.54 28.22 9.80
CA ALA A 658 -21.12 27.89 9.87
C ALA A 658 -20.45 28.48 11.14
N PRO A 659 -20.65 27.85 12.32
CA PRO A 659 -20.22 28.41 13.61
C PRO A 659 -18.72 28.69 13.75
N SER A 660 -17.87 28.06 12.95
CA SER A 660 -16.42 28.24 12.94
C SER A 660 -15.94 29.32 11.98
N MET A 661 -16.83 29.93 11.20
CA MET A 661 -16.47 30.95 10.22
C MET A 661 -16.31 32.32 10.92
N PRO A 662 -15.17 33.02 10.74
CA PRO A 662 -15.00 34.35 11.28
C PRO A 662 -15.97 35.36 10.64
N THR A 663 -16.58 36.23 11.44
CA THR A 663 -17.53 37.26 10.97
C THR A 663 -16.95 38.67 10.91
N ASP A 664 -15.63 38.79 11.04
CA ASP A 664 -14.91 40.07 10.99
C ASP A 664 -14.30 40.35 9.60
N GLN A 665 -14.65 39.55 8.59
CA GLN A 665 -14.01 39.60 7.27
C GLN A 665 -14.35 40.89 6.50
N LEU A 666 -15.58 41.43 6.63
CA LEU A 666 -15.92 42.73 6.05
C LEU A 666 -15.11 43.87 6.69
N ALA A 667 -14.99 43.86 8.02
CA ALA A 667 -14.18 44.85 8.73
C ALA A 667 -12.70 44.78 8.30
N LYS A 668 -12.15 43.57 8.11
CA LYS A 668 -10.81 43.38 7.54
C LYS A 668 -10.73 43.91 6.10
N TYR A 669 -11.73 43.61 5.27
CA TYR A 669 -11.79 44.08 3.87
C TYR A 669 -11.77 45.59 3.76
N GLN A 670 -12.50 46.29 4.62
CA GLN A 670 -12.50 47.75 4.65
C GLN A 670 -11.12 48.35 5.00
N THR A 671 -10.26 47.61 5.69
CA THR A 671 -8.86 48.03 5.94
C THR A 671 -7.91 47.73 4.79
N SER A 672 -8.26 46.81 3.89
CA SER A 672 -7.45 46.45 2.71
C SER A 672 -7.33 47.60 1.72
N LEU A 673 -6.30 47.60 0.88
CA LEU A 673 -6.14 48.64 -0.16
C LEU A 673 -7.30 48.58 -1.17
N HIS A 674 -7.76 47.38 -1.51
CA HIS A 674 -8.93 47.20 -2.39
C HIS A 674 -10.20 47.81 -1.78
N GLY A 675 -10.46 47.57 -0.49
CA GLY A 675 -11.59 48.16 0.22
C GLY A 675 -11.50 49.69 0.34
N GLN A 676 -10.30 50.23 0.57
CA GLN A 676 -10.08 51.68 0.62
C GLN A 676 -10.27 52.36 -0.74
N LEU A 677 -9.84 51.72 -1.83
CA LEU A 677 -10.05 52.21 -3.19
C LEU A 677 -11.53 52.16 -3.57
N LEU A 678 -12.20 51.05 -3.29
CA LEU A 678 -13.63 50.90 -3.53
C LEU A 678 -14.46 51.96 -2.78
N ALA A 679 -14.10 52.26 -1.51
CA ALA A 679 -14.74 53.31 -0.72
C ALA A 679 -14.53 54.73 -1.28
N ARG A 680 -13.53 54.94 -2.14
CA ARG A 680 -13.28 56.21 -2.86
C ARG A 680 -13.98 56.27 -4.23
N GLY A 681 -14.80 55.26 -4.55
CA GLY A 681 -15.55 55.17 -5.81
C GLY A 681 -14.79 54.47 -6.94
N ASP A 682 -13.71 53.74 -6.64
CA ASP A 682 -12.99 52.94 -7.62
C ASP A 682 -13.61 51.54 -7.76
N SER A 683 -14.61 51.39 -8.62
CA SER A 683 -15.31 50.12 -8.89
C SER A 683 -14.43 49.03 -9.54
N LYS A 684 -13.20 49.37 -9.96
CA LYS A 684 -12.22 48.43 -10.51
C LYS A 684 -11.42 47.72 -9.42
N ALA A 685 -11.45 48.23 -8.18
CA ALA A 685 -10.86 47.53 -7.05
C ALA A 685 -11.56 46.18 -6.81
N ALA A 686 -10.77 45.13 -6.53
CA ALA A 686 -11.31 43.79 -6.31
C ALA A 686 -12.21 43.73 -5.07
N GLN A 687 -13.40 43.15 -5.22
CA GLN A 687 -14.41 43.03 -4.16
C GLN A 687 -14.74 41.56 -3.88
N CYS A 688 -15.69 41.29 -2.97
CA CYS A 688 -16.02 39.92 -2.52
C CYS A 688 -16.25 38.94 -3.68
N LEU A 689 -17.03 39.32 -4.70
CA LEU A 689 -17.33 38.44 -5.85
C LEU A 689 -16.15 38.32 -6.82
N SER A 690 -15.19 39.26 -6.81
CA SER A 690 -13.97 39.16 -7.63
C SER A 690 -13.10 37.99 -7.17
N CYS A 691 -13.16 37.64 -5.89
CA CYS A 691 -12.45 36.50 -5.33
C CYS A 691 -13.32 35.25 -5.24
N HIS A 692 -14.59 35.37 -4.85
CA HIS A 692 -15.47 34.23 -4.56
C HIS A 692 -16.37 33.78 -5.72
N GLY A 693 -16.50 34.59 -6.77
CA GLY A 693 -17.48 34.39 -7.83
C GLY A 693 -18.87 34.93 -7.46
N THR A 694 -19.79 34.88 -8.42
CA THR A 694 -21.18 35.35 -8.29
C THR A 694 -22.15 34.20 -8.00
N HIS A 695 -21.95 33.05 -8.63
CA HIS A 695 -22.69 31.80 -8.44
C HIS A 695 -21.71 30.63 -8.38
N GLY A 696 -22.05 29.58 -7.62
CA GLY A 696 -21.16 28.43 -7.41
C GLY A 696 -20.04 28.73 -6.40
N ILE A 697 -20.32 29.61 -5.45
CA ILE A 697 -19.41 29.99 -4.38
C ILE A 697 -19.11 28.76 -3.54
N ARG A 698 -17.84 28.40 -3.42
CA ARG A 698 -17.39 27.24 -2.65
C ARG A 698 -16.50 27.68 -1.50
N GLY A 699 -16.59 26.98 -0.37
CA GLY A 699 -15.70 27.21 0.76
C GLY A 699 -14.23 26.99 0.37
N ALA A 700 -13.31 27.72 1.01
CA ALA A 700 -11.88 27.75 0.66
C ALA A 700 -11.16 26.38 0.73
N GLN A 701 -11.75 25.39 1.42
CA GLN A 701 -11.22 24.01 1.47
C GLN A 701 -11.59 23.17 0.25
N SER A 702 -12.51 23.63 -0.60
CA SER A 702 -12.87 22.95 -1.84
C SER A 702 -11.84 23.24 -2.92
N ARG A 703 -11.28 22.20 -3.56
CA ARG A 703 -10.33 22.36 -4.68
C ARG A 703 -10.90 23.09 -5.89
N LEU A 704 -12.23 23.14 -6.00
CA LEU A 704 -12.95 23.86 -7.06
C LEU A 704 -13.30 25.30 -6.67
N SER A 705 -12.93 25.74 -5.47
CA SER A 705 -13.09 27.14 -5.04
C SER A 705 -11.98 27.99 -5.65
N SER A 706 -12.33 29.16 -6.18
CA SER A 706 -11.36 30.17 -6.64
C SER A 706 -10.40 30.59 -5.52
N VAL A 707 -10.87 30.63 -4.27
CA VAL A 707 -10.05 31.01 -3.11
C VAL A 707 -9.39 29.81 -2.40
N HIS A 708 -9.35 28.64 -3.03
CA HIS A 708 -8.55 27.51 -2.54
C HIS A 708 -7.06 27.85 -2.66
N ALA A 709 -6.23 27.42 -1.70
CA ALA A 709 -4.80 27.75 -1.66
C ALA A 709 -4.08 27.60 -3.01
N ARG A 710 -4.34 26.50 -3.72
CA ARG A 710 -3.81 26.25 -5.08
C ARG A 710 -4.26 27.25 -6.15
N ASN A 711 -5.48 27.76 -6.05
CA ASN A 711 -6.14 28.58 -7.07
C ASN A 711 -5.95 30.08 -6.81
N VAL A 712 -5.69 30.48 -5.57
CA VAL A 712 -5.47 31.89 -5.19
C VAL A 712 -4.45 32.60 -6.09
N PRO A 713 -3.26 32.03 -6.44
CA PRO A 713 -2.34 32.69 -7.36
C PRO A 713 -2.98 33.06 -8.70
N GLN A 714 -3.83 32.18 -9.23
CA GLN A 714 -4.58 32.41 -10.46
C GLN A 714 -5.64 33.49 -10.26
N THR A 715 -6.39 33.46 -9.15
CA THR A 715 -7.39 34.48 -8.82
C THR A 715 -6.78 35.87 -8.71
N CYS A 716 -5.63 36.01 -8.05
CA CYS A 716 -4.92 37.28 -7.98
C CYS A 716 -4.41 37.73 -9.38
N SER A 717 -3.91 36.78 -10.19
CA SER A 717 -3.37 37.08 -11.52
C SER A 717 -4.41 37.60 -12.50
N ALA A 718 -5.71 37.31 -12.29
CA ALA A 718 -6.79 37.78 -13.16
C ALA A 718 -6.77 39.31 -13.34
N CYS A 719 -6.39 40.05 -12.29
CA CYS A 719 -6.15 41.49 -12.37
C CYS A 719 -4.65 41.82 -12.40
N HIS A 720 -3.85 41.22 -11.52
CA HIS A 720 -2.46 41.64 -11.31
C HIS A 720 -1.49 41.19 -12.41
N ALA A 721 -1.88 40.29 -13.32
CA ALA A 721 -1.07 39.95 -14.50
C ALA A 721 -1.45 40.74 -15.75
N ASP A 722 -2.55 41.52 -15.71
CA ASP A 722 -3.01 42.33 -16.84
C ASP A 722 -2.50 43.77 -16.72
N ALA A 723 -1.59 44.16 -17.61
CA ALA A 723 -1.02 45.50 -17.64
C ALA A 723 -2.03 46.60 -18.05
N ALA A 724 -3.02 46.28 -18.88
CA ALA A 724 -4.09 47.20 -19.23
C ALA A 724 -5.03 47.40 -18.05
N TYR A 725 -5.39 46.32 -17.36
CA TYR A 725 -6.16 46.38 -16.12
C TYR A 725 -5.37 47.04 -14.99
N MET A 726 -4.06 46.91 -14.87
CA MET A 726 -3.32 47.60 -13.79
C MET A 726 -2.93 49.05 -14.12
N ALA A 727 -3.22 49.53 -15.34
CA ALA A 727 -2.90 50.89 -15.75
C ALA A 727 -3.53 51.94 -14.83
N GLY A 728 -2.71 52.89 -14.36
CA GLY A 728 -3.11 53.98 -13.47
C GLY A 728 -2.83 53.74 -11.98
N TYR A 729 -2.57 52.50 -11.56
CA TYR A 729 -2.15 52.21 -10.18
C TYR A 729 -0.63 52.33 -10.02
N THR A 730 -0.20 52.93 -8.91
CA THR A 730 1.22 53.18 -8.61
C THR A 730 1.60 52.71 -7.21
N MET A 731 2.88 52.37 -7.03
CA MET A 731 3.48 52.13 -5.72
C MET A 731 3.69 53.45 -4.97
N ALA A 732 4.06 53.36 -3.68
CA ALA A 732 4.32 54.52 -2.83
C ALA A 732 5.43 55.46 -3.34
N ASP A 733 6.35 54.95 -4.17
CA ASP A 733 7.42 55.73 -4.81
C ASP A 733 7.01 56.35 -6.16
N GLY A 734 5.76 56.16 -6.58
CA GLY A 734 5.21 56.66 -7.84
C GLY A 734 5.49 55.78 -9.06
N SER A 735 6.19 54.65 -8.90
CA SER A 735 6.39 53.67 -9.97
C SER A 735 5.12 52.88 -10.29
N ALA A 736 4.97 52.40 -11.53
CA ALA A 736 3.85 51.53 -11.88
C ALA A 736 3.97 50.18 -11.16
N ILE A 737 2.84 49.62 -10.73
CA ILE A 737 2.82 48.26 -10.16
C ILE A 737 3.18 47.26 -11.29
N PRO A 738 4.22 46.41 -11.13
CA PRO A 738 4.56 45.39 -12.11
C PRO A 738 3.41 44.40 -12.29
N THR A 739 3.41 43.67 -13.40
CA THR A 739 2.38 42.65 -13.68
C THR A 739 2.96 41.28 -14.00
N ASN A 740 4.23 41.04 -13.63
CA ASN A 740 4.94 39.78 -13.86
C ASN A 740 5.09 38.92 -12.59
N GLN A 741 4.44 39.28 -11.49
CA GLN A 741 4.58 38.62 -10.19
C GLN A 741 4.05 37.18 -10.22
N TYR A 742 2.99 36.93 -10.99
CA TYR A 742 2.46 35.56 -11.16
C TYR A 742 3.48 34.65 -11.87
N ASP A 743 4.11 35.14 -12.93
CA ASP A 743 5.15 34.39 -13.64
C ASP A 743 6.36 34.12 -12.74
N GLN A 744 6.78 35.13 -11.97
CA GLN A 744 7.84 34.98 -10.97
C GLN A 744 7.46 33.93 -9.91
N PHE A 745 6.26 34.03 -9.34
CA PHE A 745 5.75 33.10 -8.34
C PHE A 745 5.70 31.68 -8.87
N ARG A 746 5.22 31.46 -10.09
CA ARG A 746 5.15 30.13 -10.70
C ARG A 746 6.52 29.46 -10.85
N MET A 747 7.57 30.25 -11.04
CA MET A 747 8.95 29.76 -11.11
C MET A 747 9.62 29.61 -9.74
N SER A 748 9.02 30.16 -8.69
CA SER A 748 9.55 30.08 -7.33
C SER A 748 9.40 28.70 -6.71
N VAL A 749 10.15 28.43 -5.63
CA VAL A 749 10.05 27.19 -4.85
C VAL A 749 8.65 26.95 -4.28
N HIS A 750 7.97 28.02 -3.86
CA HIS A 750 6.60 27.94 -3.35
C HIS A 750 5.61 27.68 -4.48
N GLY A 751 5.77 28.32 -5.65
CA GLY A 751 4.93 28.03 -6.82
C GLY A 751 5.12 26.61 -7.35
N GLN A 752 6.36 26.10 -7.39
CA GLN A 752 6.64 24.71 -7.76
C GLN A 752 6.08 23.71 -6.74
N ALA A 753 6.14 24.03 -5.45
CA ALA A 753 5.51 23.21 -4.41
C ALA A 753 3.98 23.18 -4.55
N LEU A 754 3.36 24.36 -4.63
CA LEU A 754 1.91 24.52 -4.62
C LEU A 754 1.23 24.10 -5.93
N LEU A 755 1.74 24.55 -7.07
CA LEU A 755 1.07 24.39 -8.38
C LEU A 755 1.42 23.07 -9.06
N VAL A 756 2.69 22.63 -8.94
CA VAL A 756 3.22 21.42 -9.62
C VAL A 756 3.18 20.20 -8.71
N ARG A 757 3.77 20.27 -7.50
CA ARG A 757 3.81 19.13 -6.57
C ARG A 757 2.51 18.92 -5.80
N GLY A 758 1.60 19.90 -5.79
CA GLY A 758 0.33 19.82 -5.07
C GLY A 758 0.49 19.90 -3.55
N ASP A 759 1.58 20.50 -3.07
CA ASP A 759 1.81 20.76 -1.65
C ASP A 759 1.02 22.00 -1.22
N TYR A 760 -0.17 21.76 -0.66
CA TYR A 760 -1.07 22.83 -0.20
C TYR A 760 -0.62 23.49 1.12
N GLY A 761 0.45 22.99 1.75
CA GLY A 761 1.10 23.66 2.87
C GLY A 761 2.07 24.76 2.41
N ALA A 762 2.39 24.81 1.11
CA ALA A 762 3.23 25.87 0.55
C ALA A 762 2.48 27.21 0.48
N PRO A 763 3.14 28.33 0.81
CA PRO A 763 2.51 29.66 0.78
C PRO A 763 2.02 30.06 -0.62
N ALA A 764 0.81 30.60 -0.68
CA ALA A 764 0.21 31.27 -1.83
C ALA A 764 0.30 32.81 -1.69
N CYS A 765 -0.15 33.55 -2.70
CA CYS A 765 -0.05 35.02 -2.71
C CYS A 765 -0.68 35.70 -1.49
N ASN A 766 -1.83 35.19 -1.05
CA ASN A 766 -2.59 35.69 0.11
C ASN A 766 -1.91 35.42 1.46
N ASP A 767 -1.00 34.44 1.57
CA ASP A 767 -0.28 34.19 2.82
C ASP A 767 0.73 35.31 3.12
N CYS A 768 1.29 35.93 2.07
CA CYS A 768 2.18 37.08 2.19
C CYS A 768 1.44 38.42 2.17
N HIS A 769 0.36 38.54 1.38
CA HIS A 769 -0.36 39.79 1.16
C HIS A 769 -1.60 39.98 2.04
N GLY A 770 -2.08 38.91 2.68
CA GLY A 770 -3.34 38.87 3.41
C GLY A 770 -4.53 38.43 2.54
N ASN A 771 -5.54 37.86 3.20
CA ASN A 771 -6.80 37.42 2.57
C ASN A 771 -7.79 38.58 2.42
N HIS A 772 -8.57 38.83 3.47
CA HIS A 772 -9.52 39.93 3.51
C HIS A 772 -8.88 41.22 4.02
N ALA A 773 -7.60 41.24 4.42
CA ALA A 773 -6.87 42.48 4.75
C ALA A 773 -5.76 42.74 3.72
N ALA A 774 -6.03 42.44 2.44
CA ALA A 774 -5.02 42.46 1.40
C ALA A 774 -4.39 43.85 1.23
N VAL A 775 -3.11 43.97 1.55
CA VAL A 775 -2.33 45.21 1.35
C VAL A 775 -0.98 44.85 0.73
N PRO A 776 -0.38 45.77 -0.06
CA PRO A 776 1.03 45.65 -0.38
C PRO A 776 1.80 45.58 0.95
N PRO A 777 2.60 44.53 1.19
CA PRO A 777 3.30 44.41 2.45
C PRO A 777 4.34 45.52 2.53
N GLU A 778 4.30 46.28 3.64
CA GLU A 778 5.44 47.12 4.00
C GLU A 778 6.66 46.23 4.22
N VAL A 779 7.86 46.74 3.94
CA VAL A 779 9.09 45.97 3.77
C VAL A 779 9.46 45.08 4.97
N ALA A 780 9.02 45.45 6.18
CA ALA A 780 9.22 44.67 7.40
C ALA A 780 8.22 43.52 7.60
N HIS A 781 7.08 43.53 6.90
CA HIS A 781 5.97 42.59 7.12
C HIS A 781 6.15 41.28 6.33
N VAL A 782 6.84 41.31 5.17
CA VAL A 782 7.10 40.10 4.37
C VAL A 782 8.03 39.14 5.12
N SER A 783 9.08 39.66 5.74
CA SER A 783 10.07 38.84 6.44
C SER A 783 9.43 38.13 7.63
N GLN A 784 8.46 38.77 8.30
CA GLN A 784 7.65 38.18 9.37
C GLN A 784 6.80 36.99 8.90
N VAL A 785 6.28 37.03 7.68
CA VAL A 785 5.54 35.90 7.10
C VAL A 785 6.48 34.73 6.85
N CYS A 786 7.66 34.96 6.26
CA CYS A 786 8.66 33.91 6.04
C CYS A 786 9.01 33.19 7.36
N ARG A 787 9.12 33.94 8.46
CA ARG A 787 9.46 33.43 9.81
C ARG A 787 8.39 32.53 10.43
N THR A 788 7.14 32.58 9.94
CA THR A 788 6.08 31.70 10.45
C THR A 788 6.36 30.23 10.13
N CYS A 789 6.98 29.97 8.97
CA CYS A 789 7.40 28.63 8.56
C CYS A 789 8.92 28.41 8.71
N HIS A 790 9.73 29.45 8.50
CA HIS A 790 11.20 29.42 8.62
C HIS A 790 11.70 30.01 9.95
N ALA A 791 11.01 29.69 11.06
CA ALA A 791 11.27 30.27 12.37
C ALA A 791 12.72 30.09 12.82
N GLY A 792 13.33 28.92 12.58
CA GLY A 792 14.74 28.65 12.92
C GLY A 792 15.71 29.61 12.24
N ASN A 793 15.56 29.80 10.91
CA ASN A 793 16.40 30.72 10.15
C ASN A 793 16.18 32.17 10.58
N GLY A 794 14.93 32.55 10.86
CA GLY A 794 14.59 33.88 11.37
C GLY A 794 15.23 34.19 12.73
N MET A 795 15.18 33.24 13.66
CA MET A 795 15.82 33.39 14.97
C MET A 795 17.34 33.49 14.86
N ALA A 796 17.95 32.70 13.97
CA ALA A 796 19.39 32.80 13.71
C ALA A 796 19.76 34.17 13.12
N PHE A 797 18.97 34.67 12.17
CA PHE A 797 19.15 36.00 11.59
C PHE A 797 19.01 37.10 12.64
N ASP A 798 18.02 37.03 13.53
CA ASP A 798 17.82 38.01 14.60
C ASP A 798 19.00 38.11 15.57
N GLY A 799 19.66 36.97 15.83
CA GLY A 799 20.87 36.92 16.66
C GLY A 799 22.14 37.40 15.95
N SER A 800 22.08 37.64 14.63
CA SER A 800 23.24 37.97 13.82
C SER A 800 23.57 39.47 13.85
N ARG A 801 24.81 39.80 13.47
CA ARG A 801 25.23 41.20 13.25
C ARG A 801 24.52 41.87 12.07
N HIS A 802 23.99 41.08 11.14
CA HIS A 802 23.24 41.60 10.00
C HIS A 802 21.90 42.20 10.43
N LYS A 803 21.28 41.71 11.51
CA LYS A 803 20.02 42.25 12.02
C LYS A 803 20.12 43.75 12.33
N GLU A 804 21.12 44.16 13.11
CA GLU A 804 21.33 45.57 13.47
C GLU A 804 21.57 46.45 12.23
N ALA A 805 22.35 45.94 11.27
CA ALA A 805 22.65 46.66 10.04
C ALA A 805 21.40 46.85 9.16
N PHE A 806 20.56 45.82 9.03
CA PHE A 806 19.35 45.87 8.21
C PHE A 806 18.29 46.77 8.82
N GLU A 807 18.10 46.72 10.14
CA GLU A 807 17.18 47.62 10.85
C GLU A 807 17.63 49.09 10.76
N SER A 808 18.94 49.34 10.94
CA SER A 808 19.49 50.70 10.89
C SER A 808 19.36 51.35 9.50
N ASN A 809 19.34 50.54 8.44
CA ASN A 809 19.22 51.01 7.05
C ASN A 809 17.81 50.85 6.47
N GLY A 810 16.86 50.27 7.21
CA GLY A 810 15.49 50.01 6.75
C GLY A 810 15.41 49.06 5.55
N TRP A 811 16.32 48.10 5.45
CA TRP A 811 16.37 47.14 4.34
C TRP A 811 15.40 45.96 4.54
N PRO A 812 14.82 45.40 3.45
CA PRO A 812 14.17 44.09 3.51
C PRO A 812 15.14 43.04 4.06
N GLU A 813 14.68 42.09 4.86
CA GLU A 813 15.56 41.10 5.50
C GLU A 813 15.79 39.90 4.56
N CYS A 814 14.93 38.89 4.65
CA CYS A 814 15.07 37.63 3.91
C CYS A 814 15.04 37.86 2.39
N GLU A 815 14.22 38.80 1.93
CA GLU A 815 13.94 39.07 0.52
C GLU A 815 15.13 39.70 -0.19
N GLN A 816 15.99 40.39 0.57
CA GLN A 816 17.21 40.99 0.03
C GLN A 816 18.20 39.94 -0.48
N CYS A 817 18.16 38.74 0.11
CA CYS A 817 19.03 37.62 -0.25
C CYS A 817 18.31 36.56 -1.10
N HIS A 818 17.02 36.31 -0.82
CA HIS A 818 16.26 35.20 -1.42
C HIS A 818 15.28 35.63 -2.53
N GLY A 819 15.13 36.93 -2.78
CA GLY A 819 14.10 37.45 -3.67
C GLY A 819 12.72 37.50 -2.99
N LYS A 820 11.70 37.90 -3.76
CA LYS A 820 10.34 38.16 -3.22
C LYS A 820 9.28 37.24 -3.81
N HIS A 821 9.09 37.31 -5.13
CA HIS A 821 8.14 36.49 -5.88
C HIS A 821 8.85 35.40 -6.67
N ASP A 822 10.14 35.57 -6.97
CA ASP A 822 11.01 34.67 -7.73
C ASP A 822 11.96 33.88 -6.81
N ILE A 823 11.48 33.51 -5.62
CA ILE A 823 12.28 32.78 -4.61
C ILE A 823 12.76 31.46 -5.21
N SER A 824 14.06 31.33 -5.45
CA SER A 824 14.67 30.15 -6.09
C SER A 824 15.12 29.12 -5.06
N VAL A 825 15.38 27.89 -5.51
CA VAL A 825 15.99 26.85 -4.65
C VAL A 825 17.36 27.36 -4.25
N THR A 826 17.60 27.49 -2.95
CA THR A 826 18.89 27.97 -2.44
C THR A 826 19.93 26.88 -2.58
N GLY A 827 20.92 27.13 -3.42
CA GLY A 827 22.11 26.30 -3.58
C GLY A 827 23.31 26.84 -2.79
N ASP A 828 24.33 26.00 -2.60
CA ASP A 828 25.55 26.37 -1.90
C ASP A 828 26.34 27.47 -2.68
N GLU A 829 25.97 27.74 -3.94
CA GLU A 829 26.50 28.81 -4.79
C GLU A 829 26.18 30.21 -4.25
N LEU A 830 25.13 30.38 -3.43
CA LEU A 830 24.80 31.65 -2.80
C LEU A 830 25.88 32.10 -1.79
N LEU A 831 26.70 31.18 -1.26
CA LEU A 831 27.86 31.48 -0.41
C LEU A 831 29.08 31.92 -1.22
N GLY A 832 28.84 32.75 -2.21
CA GLY A 832 29.83 33.23 -3.14
C GLY A 832 30.65 34.40 -2.62
N THR A 833 31.97 34.30 -2.69
CA THR A 833 32.92 35.34 -2.28
C THR A 833 33.66 35.98 -3.47
N GLN A 834 33.14 35.84 -4.69
CA GLN A 834 33.70 36.43 -5.90
C GLN A 834 32.84 37.62 -6.39
N PRO A 835 33.41 38.56 -7.19
CA PRO A 835 32.65 39.65 -7.79
C PRO A 835 31.42 39.18 -8.56
N GLY A 836 30.28 39.84 -8.37
CA GLY A 836 28.99 39.46 -8.96
C GLY A 836 28.21 38.42 -8.15
N GLN A 837 28.68 38.06 -6.95
CA GLN A 837 27.98 37.19 -6.01
C GLN A 837 27.44 38.00 -4.82
N LEU A 838 26.25 37.64 -4.36
CA LEU A 838 25.46 38.40 -3.38
C LEU A 838 26.25 38.85 -2.14
N CYS A 839 26.95 37.93 -1.48
CA CYS A 839 27.70 38.24 -0.26
C CYS A 839 28.89 39.17 -0.55
N TYR A 840 29.60 38.95 -1.66
CA TYR A 840 30.74 39.79 -2.06
C TYR A 840 30.28 41.21 -2.36
N ASP A 841 29.29 41.39 -3.24
CA ASP A 841 28.88 42.71 -3.71
C ASP A 841 28.36 43.59 -2.56
N CYS A 842 27.61 42.99 -1.63
CA CYS A 842 27.13 43.68 -0.43
C CYS A 842 28.28 44.05 0.52
N HIS A 843 29.19 43.12 0.81
CA HIS A 843 30.31 43.40 1.73
C HIS A 843 31.37 44.32 1.13
N ASP A 844 31.56 44.32 -0.19
CA ASP A 844 32.44 45.27 -0.88
C ASP A 844 31.97 46.71 -0.71
N GLN A 845 30.65 46.91 -0.71
CA GLN A 845 30.04 48.22 -0.56
C GLN A 845 29.88 48.66 0.90
N TYR A 846 29.52 47.75 1.81
CA TYR A 846 29.04 48.11 3.15
C TYR A 846 29.90 47.62 4.33
N ALA A 847 30.78 46.61 4.16
CA ALA A 847 31.48 45.99 5.29
C ALA A 847 32.70 46.76 5.80
N GLY A 848 33.21 47.73 5.03
CA GLY A 848 34.34 48.58 5.42
C GLY A 848 35.57 47.75 5.83
N THR A 849 36.06 47.94 7.06
CA THR A 849 37.26 47.26 7.58
C THR A 849 37.06 45.78 7.92
N HIS A 850 35.83 45.28 7.99
CA HIS A 850 35.52 43.89 8.36
C HIS A 850 35.41 42.94 7.15
N ARG A 851 35.58 43.47 5.94
CA ARG A 851 35.40 42.75 4.67
C ARG A 851 36.21 41.45 4.59
N GLU A 852 37.48 41.47 4.98
CA GLU A 852 38.34 40.28 4.90
C GLU A 852 37.89 39.17 5.88
N GLU A 853 37.46 39.54 7.08
CA GLU A 853 36.95 38.62 8.10
C GLU A 853 35.63 37.96 7.66
N CYS A 854 34.72 38.75 7.08
CA CYS A 854 33.42 38.26 6.59
C CYS A 854 33.57 37.33 5.38
N ILE A 855 34.49 37.64 4.46
CA ILE A 855 34.82 36.77 3.31
C ILE A 855 35.40 35.45 3.81
N ALA A 856 36.37 35.49 4.73
CA ALA A 856 36.96 34.28 5.30
C ALA A 856 35.94 33.39 6.03
N THR A 857 34.93 34.00 6.68
CA THR A 857 33.84 33.28 7.34
C THR A 857 32.94 32.58 6.33
N THR A 858 32.57 33.27 5.25
CA THR A 858 31.74 32.69 4.17
C THR A 858 32.46 31.55 3.46
N ASP A 859 33.76 31.70 3.18
CA ASP A 859 34.59 30.65 2.60
C ASP A 859 34.67 29.41 3.50
N HIS A 860 34.74 29.60 4.82
CA HIS A 860 34.73 28.52 5.80
C HIS A 860 33.40 27.75 5.80
N PHE A 861 32.26 28.44 5.75
CA PHE A 861 30.94 27.81 5.62
C PHE A 861 30.85 26.97 4.35
N ARG A 862 31.20 27.57 3.20
CA ARG A 862 31.13 26.90 1.90
C ARG A 862 32.01 25.65 1.87
N LYS A 863 33.24 25.74 2.38
CA LYS A 863 34.17 24.61 2.42
C LYS A 863 33.63 23.48 3.29
N THR A 864 33.15 23.80 4.48
CA THR A 864 32.66 22.79 5.45
C THR A 864 31.40 22.09 4.94
N ILE A 865 30.46 22.84 4.35
CA ILE A 865 29.27 22.26 3.71
C ILE A 865 29.66 21.37 2.53
N GLY A 866 30.64 21.80 1.72
CA GLY A 866 31.16 20.99 0.63
C GLY A 866 31.78 19.68 1.10
N GLU A 867 32.53 19.70 2.21
CA GLU A 867 33.10 18.49 2.84
C GLU A 867 31.99 17.54 3.33
N LEU A 868 30.96 18.06 4.02
CA LEU A 868 29.82 17.27 4.48
C LEU A 868 29.01 16.68 3.32
N ALA A 869 28.77 17.46 2.26
CA ALA A 869 28.01 17.02 1.09
C ALA A 869 28.75 15.93 0.31
N ALA A 870 30.05 16.13 0.03
CA ALA A 870 30.86 15.12 -0.65
C ALA A 870 31.03 13.85 0.20
N GLY A 871 31.16 14.01 1.52
CA GLY A 871 31.23 12.89 2.46
C GLY A 871 29.94 12.07 2.50
N HIS A 872 28.78 12.73 2.51
CA HIS A 872 27.47 12.07 2.44
C HIS A 872 27.33 11.22 1.16
N GLU A 873 27.60 11.81 -0.01
CA GLU A 873 27.52 11.10 -1.30
C GLU A 873 28.48 9.90 -1.35
N HIS A 874 29.71 10.07 -0.85
CA HIS A 874 30.67 8.98 -0.76
C HIS A 874 30.19 7.82 0.13
N PHE A 875 29.60 8.14 1.28
CA PHE A 875 29.11 7.16 2.23
C PHE A 875 27.89 6.41 1.72
N GLU A 876 26.96 7.10 1.08
CA GLU A 876 25.77 6.48 0.47
C GLU A 876 26.17 5.39 -0.53
N HIS A 877 27.12 5.67 -1.43
CA HIS A 877 27.62 4.69 -2.39
C HIS A 877 28.37 3.52 -1.71
N GLN A 878 29.18 3.79 -0.68
CA GLN A 878 29.91 2.74 0.05
C GLN A 878 28.96 1.82 0.83
N VAL A 879 27.91 2.39 1.42
CA VAL A 879 26.84 1.67 2.10
C VAL A 879 26.14 0.73 1.15
N GLU A 880 25.72 1.20 -0.02
CA GLU A 880 25.08 0.38 -1.04
C GLU A 880 25.98 -0.79 -1.47
N GLU A 881 27.26 -0.54 -1.75
CA GLU A 881 28.20 -1.59 -2.16
C GLU A 881 28.41 -2.67 -1.07
N LEU A 882 28.46 -2.27 0.20
CA LEU A 882 28.58 -3.19 1.33
C LEU A 882 27.27 -3.94 1.60
N ALA A 883 26.13 -3.29 1.40
CA ALA A 883 24.81 -3.90 1.50
C ALA A 883 24.63 -5.00 0.43
N GLU A 884 25.01 -4.72 -0.83
CA GLU A 884 25.02 -5.70 -1.92
C GLU A 884 25.91 -6.92 -1.61
N LYS A 885 26.99 -6.72 -0.84
CA LYS A 885 27.87 -7.81 -0.39
C LYS A 885 27.30 -8.61 0.78
N GLY A 886 26.11 -8.26 1.28
CA GLY A 886 25.44 -8.94 2.38
C GLY A 886 26.10 -8.67 3.73
N LEU A 887 26.62 -7.46 3.94
CA LEU A 887 27.06 -6.96 5.24
C LEU A 887 25.95 -6.15 5.91
N ASP A 888 26.00 -6.08 7.24
CA ASP A 888 25.09 -5.22 8.01
C ASP A 888 25.62 -3.78 7.94
N VAL A 889 24.89 -2.92 7.24
CA VAL A 889 25.29 -1.54 6.98
C VAL A 889 24.50 -0.53 7.82
N GLU A 890 23.64 -0.94 8.74
CA GLU A 890 22.77 0.00 9.49
C GLU A 890 23.59 1.02 10.31
N PHE A 891 24.76 0.64 10.81
CA PHE A 891 25.65 1.61 11.48
C PHE A 891 26.17 2.67 10.51
N LEU A 892 26.46 2.26 9.28
CA LEU A 892 26.90 3.15 8.23
C LEU A 892 25.74 4.01 7.72
N GLU A 893 24.54 3.46 7.57
CA GLU A 893 23.31 4.20 7.26
C GLU A 893 22.99 5.25 8.34
N ASN A 894 23.12 4.90 9.63
CA ASN A 894 22.97 5.85 10.73
C ASN A 894 24.03 6.96 10.66
N SER A 895 25.28 6.61 10.35
CA SER A 895 26.35 7.60 10.17
C SER A 895 26.06 8.51 8.97
N THR A 896 25.56 7.96 7.86
CA THR A 896 25.12 8.72 6.68
C THR A 896 23.96 9.66 7.03
N ALA A 897 22.98 9.18 7.81
CA ALA A 897 21.87 9.99 8.29
C ALA A 897 22.33 11.13 9.21
N GLU A 898 23.25 10.86 10.15
CA GLU A 898 23.85 11.89 11.01
C GLU A 898 24.60 12.96 10.19
N VAL A 899 25.35 12.54 9.16
CA VAL A 899 26.03 13.47 8.24
C VAL A 899 25.02 14.30 7.45
N HIS A 900 23.93 13.69 6.98
CA HIS A 900 22.86 14.38 6.25
C HIS A 900 22.14 15.41 7.11
N ASP A 901 21.80 15.04 8.35
CA ASP A 901 21.15 15.92 9.31
C ASP A 901 22.07 17.08 9.69
N ALA A 902 23.35 16.79 9.95
CA ALA A 902 24.35 17.82 10.20
C ALA A 902 24.56 18.75 8.99
N LEU A 903 24.53 18.22 7.76
CA LEU A 903 24.59 19.01 6.53
C LEU A 903 23.39 19.96 6.41
N ARG A 904 22.18 19.45 6.63
CA ARG A 904 20.94 20.26 6.62
C ARG A 904 20.96 21.33 7.71
N ALA A 905 21.35 20.95 8.93
CA ALA A 905 21.45 21.88 10.05
C ALA A 905 22.54 22.94 9.81
N SER A 906 23.68 22.56 9.22
CA SER A 906 24.77 23.49 8.87
C SER A 906 24.31 24.49 7.81
N ARG A 907 23.55 24.06 6.79
CA ARG A 907 22.94 24.97 5.79
C ARG A 907 21.95 25.95 6.42
N SER A 908 21.25 25.56 7.48
CA SER A 908 20.39 26.47 8.25
C SER A 908 21.24 27.43 9.11
N ALA A 909 22.27 26.92 9.78
CA ALA A 909 23.11 27.66 10.72
C ALA A 909 23.86 28.85 10.09
N ILE A 910 24.06 28.86 8.77
CA ILE A 910 24.59 30.01 8.02
C ILE A 910 23.86 31.31 8.37
N HIS A 911 22.55 31.26 8.65
CA HIS A 911 21.75 32.45 8.94
C HIS A 911 22.14 33.16 10.24
N SER A 912 22.96 32.54 11.10
CA SER A 912 23.59 33.22 12.24
C SER A 912 24.68 34.21 11.80
N PHE A 913 25.25 34.00 10.61
CA PHE A 913 26.46 34.66 10.11
C PHE A 913 27.64 34.65 11.10
N ASP A 914 27.64 33.70 12.03
CA ASP A 914 28.67 33.53 13.05
C ASP A 914 29.37 32.17 12.89
N ARG A 915 30.70 32.20 12.98
CA ARG A 915 31.51 31.00 12.80
C ARG A 915 31.34 29.99 13.93
N GLY A 916 31.26 30.45 15.17
CA GLY A 916 31.15 29.59 16.34
C GLY A 916 29.84 28.82 16.34
N ASP A 917 28.72 29.52 16.08
CA ASP A 917 27.39 28.91 16.03
C ASP A 917 27.29 27.87 14.90
N PHE A 918 27.87 28.17 13.72
CA PHE A 918 27.97 27.22 12.62
C PHE A 918 28.83 25.99 12.97
N ASP A 919 30.01 26.20 13.55
CA ASP A 919 30.95 25.11 13.86
C ASP A 919 30.37 24.13 14.90
N ILE A 920 29.56 24.62 15.86
CA ILE A 920 28.85 23.75 16.82
C ILE A 920 27.99 22.73 16.08
N VAL A 921 27.25 23.18 15.06
CA VAL A 921 26.33 22.33 14.29
C VAL A 921 27.07 21.44 13.31
N ALA A 922 28.08 21.96 12.61
CA ALA A 922 28.84 21.22 11.60
C ALA A 922 29.74 20.13 12.21
N SER A 923 30.21 20.33 13.44
CA SER A 923 31.17 19.43 14.09
C SER A 923 30.65 18.00 14.29
N SER A 924 29.35 17.81 14.51
CA SER A 924 28.75 16.47 14.64
C SER A 924 28.85 15.68 13.33
N GLY A 925 28.54 16.32 12.20
CA GLY A 925 28.66 15.70 10.87
C GLY A 925 30.10 15.36 10.50
N LEU A 926 31.06 16.24 10.81
CA LEU A 926 32.49 15.97 10.56
C LEU A 926 33.02 14.80 11.41
N GLN A 927 32.52 14.65 12.64
CA GLN A 927 32.83 13.51 13.50
C GLN A 927 32.19 12.22 12.97
N ALA A 928 30.94 12.28 12.52
CA ALA A 928 30.23 11.16 11.91
C ALA A 928 30.93 10.67 10.63
N LEU A 929 31.46 11.59 9.80
CA LEU A 929 32.31 11.24 8.66
C LEU A 929 33.56 10.45 9.10
N THR A 930 34.28 10.93 10.12
CA THR A 930 35.48 10.22 10.58
C THR A 930 35.14 8.83 11.16
N ALA A 931 34.02 8.72 11.89
CA ALA A 931 33.56 7.47 12.48
C ALA A 931 33.04 6.45 11.44
N GLY A 932 32.37 6.93 10.40
CA GLY A 932 31.86 6.11 9.30
C GLY A 932 32.99 5.48 8.49
N GLU A 933 34.07 6.21 8.18
CA GLU A 933 35.22 5.68 7.43
C GLU A 933 35.88 4.50 8.18
N ALA A 934 36.07 4.63 9.49
CA ALA A 934 36.62 3.55 10.31
C ALA A 934 35.71 2.30 10.31
N SER A 935 34.40 2.51 10.22
CA SER A 935 33.40 1.46 10.25
C SER A 935 33.28 0.73 8.91
N ILE A 936 33.46 1.44 7.79
CA ILE A 936 33.56 0.87 6.44
C ILE A 936 34.73 -0.14 6.41
N LEU A 937 35.92 0.28 6.87
CA LEU A 937 37.10 -0.59 6.90
C LEU A 937 36.89 -1.83 7.77
N ALA A 938 36.24 -1.68 8.92
CA ALA A 938 35.91 -2.80 9.80
C ALA A 938 34.93 -3.78 9.14
N ALA A 939 33.92 -3.28 8.43
CA ALA A 939 32.95 -4.11 7.70
C ALA A 939 33.63 -4.92 6.58
N GLU A 940 34.57 -4.31 5.84
CA GLU A 940 35.34 -4.99 4.79
C GLU A 940 36.29 -6.07 5.34
N GLU A 941 36.92 -5.84 6.50
CA GLU A 941 37.74 -6.84 7.17
C GLU A 941 36.89 -8.00 7.70
N GLU A 942 35.72 -7.69 8.28
CA GLU A 942 34.77 -8.69 8.73
C GLU A 942 34.33 -9.60 7.57
N PHE A 943 33.95 -9.02 6.43
CA PHE A 943 33.58 -9.77 5.22
C PHE A 943 34.64 -10.80 4.81
N ARG A 944 35.92 -10.39 4.80
CA ARG A 944 37.04 -11.28 4.46
C ARG A 944 37.20 -12.40 5.49
N SER A 945 37.09 -12.08 6.78
CA SER A 945 37.16 -13.05 7.86
C SER A 945 36.02 -14.09 7.80
N ARG A 946 34.77 -13.63 7.54
CA ARG A 946 33.58 -14.49 7.38
C ARG A 946 33.79 -15.56 6.30
N ARG A 947 34.29 -15.17 5.12
CA ARG A 947 34.54 -16.10 4.00
C ARG A 947 35.65 -17.11 4.31
N ALA A 948 36.73 -16.68 4.94
CA ALA A 948 37.82 -17.58 5.32
C ALA A 948 37.38 -18.62 6.37
N GLY A 949 36.68 -18.19 7.42
CA GLY A 949 36.15 -19.07 8.47
C GLY A 949 35.14 -20.08 7.96
N LEU A 950 34.27 -19.68 7.01
CA LEU A 950 33.33 -20.60 6.36
C LEU A 950 34.05 -21.68 5.55
N LEU A 951 35.03 -21.31 4.72
CA LEU A 951 35.75 -22.29 3.90
C LEU A 951 36.42 -23.36 4.75
N ILE A 952 37.00 -22.98 5.89
CA ILE A 952 37.58 -23.92 6.86
C ILE A 952 36.48 -24.81 7.46
N SER A 953 35.35 -24.24 7.88
CA SER A 953 34.25 -24.99 8.49
C SER A 953 33.63 -26.00 7.51
N ILE A 954 33.40 -25.60 6.26
CA ILE A 954 32.91 -26.49 5.19
C ILE A 954 33.92 -27.60 4.92
N ALA A 955 35.22 -27.30 4.88
CA ALA A 955 36.26 -28.31 4.67
C ALA A 955 36.25 -29.37 5.81
N VAL A 956 36.10 -28.94 7.06
CA VAL A 956 36.00 -29.84 8.23
C VAL A 956 34.73 -30.69 8.16
N LEU A 957 33.57 -30.09 7.88
CA LEU A 957 32.31 -30.83 7.74
C LEU A 957 32.35 -31.80 6.54
N GLY A 958 32.96 -31.40 5.43
CA GLY A 958 33.17 -32.25 4.26
C GLY A 958 34.08 -33.43 4.55
N PHE A 959 35.14 -33.23 5.33
CA PHE A 959 36.00 -34.32 5.82
C PHE A 959 35.23 -35.28 6.72
N LEU A 960 34.41 -34.76 7.65
CA LEU A 960 33.53 -35.59 8.49
C LEU A 960 32.53 -36.41 7.66
N ALA A 961 31.97 -35.82 6.59
CA ALA A 961 31.05 -36.50 5.68
C ALA A 961 31.74 -37.64 4.93
N LEU A 962 32.98 -37.41 4.46
CA LEU A 962 33.80 -38.45 3.84
C LEU A 962 34.10 -39.58 4.83
N MET A 963 34.49 -39.26 6.05
CA MET A 963 34.76 -40.25 7.11
C MET A 963 33.52 -41.07 7.44
N LEU A 964 32.35 -40.44 7.55
CA LEU A 964 31.09 -41.12 7.81
C LEU A 964 30.68 -42.01 6.63
N TRP A 965 30.87 -41.55 5.39
CA TRP A 965 30.63 -42.35 4.19
C TRP A 965 31.54 -43.59 4.10
N LEU A 966 32.83 -43.43 4.40
CA LEU A 966 33.77 -44.56 4.51
C LEU A 966 33.32 -45.54 5.59
N LYS A 967 32.84 -45.03 6.74
CA LYS A 967 32.33 -45.88 7.83
C LYS A 967 31.06 -46.65 7.41
N ILE A 968 30.14 -46.02 6.70
CA ILE A 968 28.95 -46.68 6.14
C ILE A 968 29.37 -47.83 5.23
N ARG A 969 30.33 -47.59 4.31
CA ARG A 969 30.85 -48.64 3.42
C ARG A 969 31.51 -49.79 4.17
N GLN A 970 32.27 -49.49 5.23
CA GLN A 970 32.87 -50.52 6.07
C GLN A 970 31.79 -51.40 6.73
N VAL A 971 30.79 -50.78 7.36
CA VAL A 971 29.71 -51.50 8.04
C VAL A 971 28.90 -52.34 7.06
N GLU A 972 28.63 -51.84 5.85
CA GLU A 972 27.94 -52.61 4.80
C GLU A 972 28.74 -53.82 4.28
N GLN A 973 30.07 -53.76 4.34
CA GLN A 973 30.95 -54.88 3.99
C GLN A 973 31.03 -55.93 5.10
N GLU A 974 30.85 -55.53 6.36
CA GLU A 974 30.91 -56.41 7.54
C GLU A 974 29.63 -57.24 7.75
N GLY A 975 28.55 -56.94 7.00
CA GLY A 975 27.23 -57.58 7.12
C GLY A 975 26.36 -56.94 8.19
#